data_AF-A0A2H1VST3-F1
#
_entry.id   AF-A0A2H1VST3-F1
#
_cell.length_a   1.000
_cell.length_b   1.000
_cell.length_c   1.000
_cell.angle_alpha   90.00
_cell.angle_beta   90.00
_cell.angle_gamma   90.00
#
_symmetry.space_group_name_H-M   'P 1'
#
loop_
_entity.id
_entity.type
_entity.pdbx_description
1 polymer ?
#
loop_
_entity_poly.entity_id
_entity_poly.type
_entity_poly.pdbx_seq_one_letter_code
_entity_poly.pdbx_strand_id
1 'polypeptide(L)'
;LQAGSRFKKSFGKFKTTYKVTCPVTFVVKPGTKHQTIKGFGAAITDSAAINWMSLSPKLRDRFIDTYFSDKGIEYTMLRVPIGGTDFSTHKYAYNELPKNDILLRNFSLSQEDFKYKIPMIKQALATSRVHLDNVATLWAPPSWMVETSNYTTCGRLQLKYYSTLADYHLKFLEHYERAGIRIWAITTTNEPANGFLPLKRFNCLAWTPHHMGLWIVGHLGPKIRGSKFRQVKILGIDDQRHTIPLWFIATMEEHPALLYYLDGFAIHDYSNLFAPPEQLTLITRPHPEKFILSTEFCEGATPGQEPKVDLGSWSRLQSYISNILTDLNFDTVGWLDWNICLDEQGGPAWNGNFVDSPVIVAPIKGEFYKQPMFYAMGHVSKFIPRGSRRIDVRSVKCNTTAAPESFSFVQQKEVIQSAAFVTPYETVVVVLHNKPSLCSQAGEEWAGVCLYSGVLRHHHSAVSGERDICVLRIFRGTSYANVLELDVGTQYQTVNGFGGAVTDAAGINWKNLTDQRLMDHLIQSYCGDSGIQYNMLRVPIGGTDFSIRAYAYNELPENDVTLSNFTLAYEDYEYKIPMIKACMKAASAPINILSATWSPPIWMKTNNAYSGHSHLRKEYRQTYADYHYKFLEHYAAEGIPVWGISIANEPLYASVNYVPTKINNMGWTLDAMSEYVLENLGPTLRGNNSDFKHVKIIAGDDLRFTITLFWNIFVAVYPETLEYLDGAAVHYYMSDYVPAAILSQAMKDYPGKFVVATEISAGALPSDTITVDIGSWSRAQLYVNDIMQNFGNDVIGWLDWNMCLNTEGKPSYIGASVDSPILVNAEDGEFYKQPMFYAIGHFSKFVPRGSRRIKVDVDCGTKIQNVAFLTPHNTVVVVIHNEGPEENVRLRLGNEEADLLINANSITTVEMLNRYDVEINMEDW
;
A
#
# COMPACT_ATOMS: atom_id res chain seq x y z
N LEU A 1 7.59 7.77 -0.84
CA LEU A 1 6.11 7.89 -0.76
C LEU A 1 5.39 6.53 -0.71
N GLN A 2 6.10 5.40 -0.88
CA GLN A 2 5.55 4.04 -0.71
C GLN A 2 4.83 3.90 0.64
N ALA A 3 5.45 4.49 1.65
CA ALA A 3 4.98 4.60 3.02
C ALA A 3 3.67 5.36 3.32
N GLY A 4 3.02 5.93 2.30
CA GLY A 4 1.77 6.68 2.49
C GLY A 4 1.92 8.21 2.53
N SER A 5 3.14 8.76 2.65
CA SER A 5 3.35 10.21 2.47
C SER A 5 2.84 10.66 1.09
N ARG A 6 2.14 11.81 1.00
CA ARG A 6 1.66 12.40 -0.27
C ARG A 6 1.95 13.89 -0.27
N PHE A 7 2.81 14.37 -1.18
CA PHE A 7 3.29 15.77 -1.24
C PHE A 7 3.63 16.39 0.13
N LYS A 8 4.28 15.63 1.01
CA LYS A 8 4.73 16.13 2.31
C LYS A 8 5.77 17.23 2.08
N LYS A 9 5.38 18.47 2.36
CA LYS A 9 6.24 19.64 2.22
C LYS A 9 7.17 19.76 3.43
N SER A 10 8.45 20.02 3.18
CA SER A 10 9.45 20.32 4.20
C SER A 10 10.37 21.44 3.71
N PHE A 11 11.19 21.99 4.62
CA PHE A 11 12.10 23.10 4.32
C PHE A 11 13.50 22.78 4.83
N GLY A 12 14.52 23.26 4.11
CA GLY A 12 15.93 23.14 4.48
C GLY A 12 16.68 24.45 4.23
N LYS A 13 17.91 24.54 4.74
CA LYS A 13 18.80 25.71 4.55
C LYS A 13 19.96 25.34 3.62
N PHE A 14 20.21 26.15 2.59
CA PHE A 14 21.43 26.06 1.81
C PHE A 14 22.63 26.46 2.67
N LYS A 15 23.70 25.67 2.64
CA LYS A 15 24.97 25.99 3.32
C LYS A 15 25.93 26.64 2.31
N THR A 16 26.64 27.69 2.72
CA THR A 16 27.60 28.43 1.87
C THR A 16 28.98 27.77 1.81
N THR A 17 29.29 26.91 2.77
CA THR A 17 30.51 26.09 2.83
C THR A 17 30.13 24.64 3.14
N TYR A 18 30.72 23.69 2.41
CA TYR A 18 30.55 22.28 2.69
C TYR A 18 31.90 21.57 2.66
N LYS A 19 32.21 20.82 3.72
CA LYS A 19 33.17 19.72 3.61
C LYS A 19 32.41 18.57 2.95
N VAL A 20 32.96 18.07 1.86
CA VAL A 20 32.42 16.95 1.11
C VAL A 20 32.51 15.69 1.98
N THR A 21 31.46 15.38 2.74
CA THR A 21 31.35 14.14 3.53
C THR A 21 30.21 13.24 3.07
N CYS A 22 29.53 13.58 1.95
CA CYS A 22 28.34 12.87 1.47
C CYS A 22 28.65 11.88 0.32
N PRO A 23 28.00 10.71 0.29
CA PRO A 23 28.26 9.65 -0.70
C PRO A 23 27.75 9.96 -2.13
N VAL A 24 26.80 10.90 -2.31
CA VAL A 24 26.32 11.36 -3.64
C VAL A 24 26.02 12.85 -3.60
N THR A 25 26.60 13.63 -4.52
CA THR A 25 26.34 15.06 -4.69
C THR A 25 25.69 15.32 -6.04
N PHE A 26 24.54 16.02 -6.09
CA PHE A 26 23.94 16.48 -7.35
C PHE A 26 24.38 17.92 -7.64
N VAL A 27 25.14 18.10 -8.73
CA VAL A 27 25.61 19.41 -9.19
C VAL A 27 24.65 19.92 -10.25
N VAL A 28 23.85 20.92 -9.88
CA VAL A 28 22.96 21.63 -10.79
C VAL A 28 23.72 22.78 -11.46
N LYS A 29 23.61 22.90 -12.79
CA LYS A 29 24.26 23.94 -13.59
C LYS A 29 23.21 24.78 -14.32
N PRO A 30 22.67 25.84 -13.69
CA PRO A 30 21.64 26.70 -14.31
C PRO A 30 22.07 27.38 -15.62
N GLY A 31 23.38 27.51 -15.85
CA GLY A 31 23.94 28.10 -17.08
C GLY A 31 23.79 27.22 -18.33
N THR A 32 23.66 25.90 -18.18
CA THR A 32 23.48 24.98 -19.31
C THR A 32 22.00 24.67 -19.48
N LYS A 33 21.35 25.35 -20.43
CA LYS A 33 19.91 25.24 -20.70
C LYS A 33 19.65 24.36 -21.91
N HIS A 34 18.55 23.60 -21.86
CA HIS A 34 18.07 22.71 -22.90
C HIS A 34 16.67 23.15 -23.37
N GLN A 35 15.76 22.20 -23.60
CA GLN A 35 14.42 22.46 -24.10
C GLN A 35 13.52 23.23 -23.11
N THR A 36 12.52 23.92 -23.65
CA THR A 36 11.45 24.55 -22.87
C THR A 36 10.28 23.60 -22.70
N ILE A 37 9.83 23.45 -21.47
CA ILE A 37 8.66 22.64 -21.12
C ILE A 37 7.37 23.35 -21.54
N LYS A 38 6.56 22.66 -22.34
CA LYS A 38 5.21 23.03 -22.75
C LYS A 38 4.19 22.66 -21.69
N GLY A 39 4.27 21.47 -21.11
CA GLY A 39 3.33 21.08 -20.10
C GLY A 39 3.17 19.58 -19.89
N PHE A 40 2.18 19.27 -19.08
CA PHE A 40 1.80 17.93 -18.66
C PHE A 40 0.28 17.83 -18.63
N GLY A 41 -0.24 16.64 -18.90
CA GLY A 41 -1.67 16.44 -19.11
C GLY A 41 -2.08 14.99 -19.22
N ALA A 42 -3.30 14.78 -19.69
CA ALA A 42 -3.87 13.47 -19.98
C ALA A 42 -4.90 13.56 -21.11
N ALA A 43 -5.35 12.42 -21.63
CA ALA A 43 -6.42 12.32 -22.62
C ALA A 43 -7.83 12.33 -21.99
N ILE A 44 -8.73 13.08 -22.62
CA ILE A 44 -10.18 13.02 -22.37
C ILE A 44 -10.78 12.13 -23.46
N THR A 45 -10.72 10.83 -23.22
CA THR A 45 -11.39 9.80 -24.03
C THR A 45 -12.88 9.75 -23.72
N ASP A 46 -13.66 9.03 -24.55
CA ASP A 46 -15.07 8.79 -24.25
C ASP A 46 -15.22 8.07 -22.90
N SER A 47 -14.40 7.05 -22.65
CA SER A 47 -14.40 6.29 -21.40
C SER A 47 -14.12 7.16 -20.18
N ALA A 48 -13.08 8.00 -20.24
CA ALA A 48 -12.77 8.91 -19.13
C ALA A 48 -13.92 9.91 -18.89
N ALA A 49 -14.49 10.48 -19.96
CA ALA A 49 -15.56 11.45 -19.82
C ALA A 49 -16.89 10.81 -19.37
N ILE A 50 -17.16 9.55 -19.74
CA ILE A 50 -18.30 8.76 -19.24
C ILE A 50 -18.14 8.48 -17.74
N ASN A 51 -16.96 8.01 -17.32
CA ASN A 51 -16.66 7.76 -15.90
C ASN A 51 -16.78 9.04 -15.08
N TRP A 52 -16.18 10.13 -15.54
CA TRP A 52 -16.35 11.43 -14.89
C TRP A 52 -17.83 11.85 -14.82
N MET A 53 -18.60 11.73 -15.91
CA MET A 53 -20.03 12.07 -15.92
C MET A 53 -20.89 11.19 -15.01
N SER A 54 -20.43 10.00 -14.65
CA SER A 54 -21.13 9.11 -13.72
C SER A 54 -21.03 9.55 -12.25
N LEU A 55 -20.10 10.46 -11.92
CA LEU A 55 -19.98 11.07 -10.60
C LEU A 55 -21.10 12.10 -10.34
N SER A 56 -21.42 12.31 -9.07
CA SER A 56 -22.31 13.41 -8.66
C SER A 56 -21.74 14.79 -9.06
N PRO A 57 -22.56 15.85 -9.24
CA PRO A 57 -22.06 17.18 -9.60
C PRO A 57 -20.91 17.67 -8.72
N LYS A 58 -21.03 17.54 -7.39
CA LYS A 58 -19.98 17.94 -6.43
C LYS A 58 -18.69 17.14 -6.61
N LEU A 59 -18.79 15.85 -6.93
CA LEU A 59 -17.62 15.00 -7.17
C LEU A 59 -16.97 15.30 -8.52
N ARG A 60 -17.75 15.62 -9.55
CA ARG A 60 -17.24 16.08 -10.83
C ARG A 60 -16.41 17.35 -10.68
N ASP A 61 -16.88 18.30 -9.87
CA ASP A 61 -16.14 19.52 -9.56
C ASP A 61 -14.83 19.20 -8.83
N ARG A 62 -14.89 18.39 -7.77
CA ARG A 62 -13.70 17.95 -7.01
C ARG A 62 -12.69 17.19 -7.89
N PHE A 63 -13.17 16.38 -8.82
CA PHE A 63 -12.34 15.66 -9.78
C PHE A 63 -11.57 16.64 -10.67
N ILE A 64 -12.28 17.60 -11.28
CA ILE A 64 -11.65 18.61 -12.14
C ILE A 64 -10.66 19.47 -11.33
N ASP A 65 -11.03 19.88 -10.11
CA ASP A 65 -10.16 20.65 -9.23
C ASP A 65 -8.84 19.92 -8.93
N THR A 66 -8.90 18.60 -8.75
CA THR A 66 -7.74 17.76 -8.46
C THR A 66 -6.68 17.84 -9.56
N TYR A 67 -7.09 17.96 -10.84
CA TYR A 67 -6.18 18.06 -11.97
C TYR A 67 -5.83 19.50 -12.37
N PHE A 68 -6.80 20.42 -12.39
CA PHE A 68 -6.66 21.70 -13.10
C PHE A 68 -6.59 22.92 -12.19
N SER A 69 -7.03 22.82 -10.92
CA SER A 69 -7.00 23.96 -10.00
C SER A 69 -5.63 24.18 -9.36
N ASP A 70 -5.44 25.35 -8.75
CA ASP A 70 -4.24 25.68 -7.96
C ASP A 70 -4.09 24.83 -6.69
N LYS A 71 -5.18 24.19 -6.24
CA LYS A 71 -5.18 23.21 -5.15
C LYS A 71 -4.85 21.79 -5.62
N GLY A 72 -4.91 21.56 -6.94
CA GLY A 72 -4.57 20.31 -7.60
C GLY A 72 -3.13 20.28 -8.12
N ILE A 73 -2.93 19.47 -9.16
CA ILE A 73 -1.62 19.28 -9.81
C ILE A 73 -1.38 20.16 -11.05
N GLU A 74 -2.33 21.06 -11.36
CA GLU A 74 -2.22 22.10 -12.40
C GLU A 74 -1.80 21.59 -13.79
N TYR A 75 -2.52 20.60 -14.31
CA TYR A 75 -2.38 20.18 -15.71
C TYR A 75 -2.56 21.36 -16.68
N THR A 76 -1.77 21.34 -17.74
CA THR A 76 -1.65 22.44 -18.72
C THR A 76 -1.89 22.00 -20.16
N MET A 77 -2.19 20.71 -20.36
CA MET A 77 -2.42 20.11 -21.66
C MET A 77 -3.52 19.05 -21.56
N LEU A 78 -4.22 18.82 -22.67
CA LEU A 78 -5.25 17.81 -22.83
C LEU A 78 -5.07 17.10 -24.17
N ARG A 79 -5.27 15.78 -24.23
CA ARG A 79 -5.38 15.04 -25.50
C ARG A 79 -6.85 14.71 -25.79
N VAL A 80 -7.29 14.90 -27.03
CA VAL A 80 -8.70 14.77 -27.43
C VAL A 80 -8.81 13.87 -28.66
N PRO A 81 -9.49 12.72 -28.55
CA PRO A 81 -9.75 11.89 -29.71
C PRO A 81 -10.68 12.52 -30.74
N ILE A 82 -10.30 12.40 -32.02
CA ILE A 82 -11.14 12.71 -33.18
C ILE A 82 -11.95 11.45 -33.54
N GLY A 83 -13.19 11.38 -33.08
CA GLY A 83 -14.02 10.18 -33.21
C GLY A 83 -13.77 9.15 -32.11
N GLY A 84 -14.14 7.89 -32.37
CA GLY A 84 -14.03 6.79 -31.41
C GLY A 84 -12.67 6.11 -31.40
N THR A 85 -12.32 5.55 -30.24
CA THR A 85 -11.07 4.84 -29.95
C THR A 85 -11.38 3.42 -29.44
N ASP A 86 -10.39 2.67 -28.94
CA ASP A 86 -10.63 1.49 -28.10
C ASP A 86 -11.32 1.85 -26.76
N PHE A 87 -10.90 2.96 -26.13
CA PHE A 87 -11.56 3.60 -24.99
C PHE A 87 -12.81 4.41 -25.41
N SER A 88 -13.73 3.69 -26.04
CA SER A 88 -15.08 4.10 -26.40
C SER A 88 -16.02 2.92 -26.17
N THR A 89 -17.32 3.17 -26.03
CA THR A 89 -18.31 2.09 -25.81
C THR A 89 -18.63 1.30 -27.08
N HIS A 90 -18.32 1.86 -28.25
CA HIS A 90 -18.49 1.26 -29.56
C HIS A 90 -17.61 1.96 -30.59
N LYS A 91 -17.53 1.40 -31.79
CA LYS A 91 -16.77 1.98 -32.91
C LYS A 91 -17.60 3.05 -33.62
N TYR A 92 -16.99 4.20 -33.87
CA TYR A 92 -17.59 5.23 -34.72
C TYR A 92 -16.52 6.17 -35.27
N ALA A 93 -16.86 6.82 -36.38
CA ALA A 93 -16.20 8.01 -36.90
C ALA A 93 -17.27 9.06 -37.24
N TYR A 94 -16.88 10.31 -37.44
CA TYR A 94 -17.81 11.34 -37.91
C TYR A 94 -18.14 11.09 -39.39
N ASN A 95 -19.37 11.35 -39.85
CA ASN A 95 -19.72 11.18 -41.27
C ASN A 95 -19.63 9.72 -41.80
N GLU A 96 -20.12 8.74 -41.04
CA GLU A 96 -20.23 7.34 -41.51
C GLU A 96 -21.26 7.16 -42.63
N LEU A 97 -22.34 7.96 -42.59
CA LEU A 97 -23.44 7.91 -43.55
C LEU A 97 -23.74 9.32 -44.10
N PRO A 98 -24.15 9.46 -45.38
CA PRO A 98 -24.14 8.40 -46.38
C PRO A 98 -22.69 8.01 -46.72
N LYS A 99 -22.47 6.74 -47.10
CA LYS A 99 -21.14 6.26 -47.48
C LYS A 99 -20.63 7.00 -48.73
N ASN A 100 -19.32 7.20 -48.81
CA ASN A 100 -18.65 7.87 -49.94
C ASN A 100 -19.02 9.35 -50.12
N ASP A 101 -19.40 10.05 -49.04
CA ASP A 101 -19.61 11.49 -49.05
C ASP A 101 -18.27 12.24 -48.99
N ILE A 102 -17.58 12.31 -50.13
CA ILE A 102 -16.24 12.92 -50.26
C ILE A 102 -16.18 14.42 -49.93
N LEU A 103 -17.35 15.08 -49.85
CA LEU A 103 -17.47 16.50 -49.51
C LEU A 103 -17.84 16.73 -48.04
N LEU A 104 -18.02 15.66 -47.26
CA LEU A 104 -18.34 15.70 -45.83
C LEU A 104 -19.55 16.59 -45.52
N ARG A 105 -20.59 16.50 -46.35
CA ARG A 105 -21.83 17.29 -46.22
C ARG A 105 -22.59 16.91 -44.95
N ASN A 106 -22.48 15.67 -44.48
CA ASN A 106 -23.12 15.18 -43.26
C ASN A 106 -22.17 15.09 -42.06
N PHE A 107 -21.07 15.84 -42.06
CA PHE A 107 -20.13 15.83 -40.94
C PHE A 107 -20.78 16.45 -39.71
N SER A 108 -20.86 15.66 -38.64
CA SER A 108 -21.30 16.09 -37.33
C SER A 108 -20.49 15.42 -36.26
N LEU A 109 -20.21 16.15 -35.17
CA LEU A 109 -19.77 15.55 -33.92
C LEU A 109 -20.83 14.57 -33.40
N SER A 110 -20.40 13.57 -32.64
CA SER A 110 -21.27 12.53 -32.12
C SER A 110 -21.87 12.93 -30.77
N GLN A 111 -22.77 12.08 -30.23
CA GLN A 111 -23.34 12.32 -28.90
C GLN A 111 -22.26 12.24 -27.81
N GLU A 112 -21.20 11.47 -28.03
CA GLU A 112 -20.08 11.32 -27.13
C GLU A 112 -19.34 12.66 -26.92
N ASP A 113 -19.16 13.42 -28.00
CA ASP A 113 -18.59 14.77 -27.93
C ASP A 113 -19.47 15.71 -27.11
N PHE A 114 -20.76 15.78 -27.44
CA PHE A 114 -21.67 16.76 -26.83
C PHE A 114 -22.04 16.43 -25.38
N LYS A 115 -22.19 15.15 -25.05
CA LYS A 115 -22.61 14.71 -23.71
C LYS A 115 -21.46 14.56 -22.73
N TYR A 116 -20.27 14.19 -23.19
CA TYR A 116 -19.16 13.79 -22.31
C TYR A 116 -17.91 14.65 -22.53
N LYS A 117 -17.26 14.58 -23.71
CA LYS A 117 -15.94 15.21 -23.90
C LYS A 117 -15.96 16.73 -23.83
N ILE A 118 -16.85 17.39 -24.58
CA ILE A 118 -16.94 18.87 -24.62
C ILE A 118 -17.28 19.43 -23.23
N PRO A 119 -18.28 18.92 -22.48
CA PRO A 119 -18.54 19.37 -21.12
C PRO A 119 -17.33 19.25 -20.18
N MET A 120 -16.63 18.11 -20.20
CA MET A 120 -15.46 17.89 -19.36
C MET A 120 -14.32 18.86 -19.69
N ILE A 121 -14.02 19.04 -20.99
CA ILE A 121 -12.99 19.98 -21.46
C ILE A 121 -13.36 21.41 -21.06
N LYS A 122 -14.63 21.83 -21.22
CA LYS A 122 -15.08 23.16 -20.80
C LYS A 122 -14.91 23.39 -19.31
N GLN A 123 -15.20 22.38 -18.49
CA GLN A 123 -15.02 22.49 -17.05
C GLN A 123 -13.54 22.58 -16.67
N ALA A 124 -12.67 21.79 -17.31
CA ALA A 124 -11.22 21.91 -17.13
C ALA A 124 -10.70 23.31 -17.53
N LEU A 125 -11.16 23.84 -18.67
CA LEU A 125 -10.81 25.19 -19.15
C LEU A 125 -11.30 26.29 -18.21
N ALA A 126 -12.46 26.12 -17.58
CA ALA A 126 -13.02 27.08 -16.64
C ALA A 126 -12.32 27.06 -15.28
N THR A 127 -11.88 25.88 -14.82
CA THR A 127 -11.17 25.70 -13.54
C THR A 127 -9.70 26.11 -13.62
N SER A 128 -9.04 25.88 -14.75
CA SER A 128 -7.61 26.16 -14.87
C SER A 128 -7.32 27.66 -14.84
N ARG A 129 -6.30 28.06 -14.05
CA ARG A 129 -5.79 29.45 -14.04
C ARG A 129 -4.86 29.76 -15.20
N VAL A 130 -4.47 28.74 -15.95
CA VAL A 130 -3.52 28.85 -17.06
C VAL A 130 -4.15 28.31 -18.33
N HIS A 131 -3.60 28.69 -19.48
CA HIS A 131 -4.06 28.19 -20.76
C HIS A 131 -3.79 26.68 -20.89
N LEU A 132 -4.82 25.92 -21.27
CA LEU A 132 -4.72 24.50 -21.60
C LEU A 132 -4.52 24.32 -23.11
N ASP A 133 -3.43 23.67 -23.50
CA ASP A 133 -3.22 23.27 -24.90
C ASP A 133 -3.94 21.95 -25.19
N ASN A 134 -4.90 21.97 -26.12
CA ASN A 134 -5.61 20.76 -26.56
C ASN A 134 -4.89 20.15 -27.79
N VAL A 135 -4.43 18.90 -27.66
CA VAL A 135 -3.84 18.10 -28.74
C VAL A 135 -4.90 17.13 -29.26
N ALA A 136 -5.22 17.15 -30.54
CA ALA A 136 -6.19 16.22 -31.13
C ALA A 136 -5.52 15.18 -32.01
N THR A 137 -6.07 13.97 -32.06
CA THR A 137 -5.49 12.83 -32.80
C THR A 137 -6.59 11.92 -33.33
N LEU A 138 -6.36 11.36 -34.51
CA LEU A 138 -7.30 10.49 -35.22
C LEU A 138 -6.87 9.03 -35.10
N TRP A 139 -7.78 8.15 -34.67
CA TRP A 139 -7.55 6.70 -34.66
C TRP A 139 -7.98 6.07 -35.97
N ALA A 140 -9.21 6.35 -36.42
CA ALA A 140 -9.75 5.82 -37.65
C ALA A 140 -10.69 6.83 -38.33
N PRO A 141 -10.61 6.98 -39.67
CA PRO A 141 -11.60 7.72 -40.45
C PRO A 141 -12.86 6.87 -40.68
N PRO A 142 -13.90 7.42 -41.32
CA PRO A 142 -15.06 6.65 -41.75
C PRO A 142 -14.72 5.39 -42.52
N SER A 143 -15.48 4.34 -42.26
CA SER A 143 -15.24 2.98 -42.79
C SER A 143 -15.20 2.92 -44.32
N TRP A 144 -15.86 3.86 -45.01
CA TRP A 144 -15.88 3.96 -46.46
C TRP A 144 -14.62 4.60 -47.07
N MET A 145 -13.72 5.17 -46.25
CA MET A 145 -12.45 5.74 -46.69
C MET A 145 -11.30 4.72 -46.77
N VAL A 146 -11.43 3.57 -46.11
CA VAL A 146 -10.36 2.57 -45.96
C VAL A 146 -10.61 1.33 -46.83
N GLU A 147 -9.56 0.57 -47.13
CA GLU A 147 -9.62 -0.64 -47.97
C GLU A 147 -10.40 -1.79 -47.31
N THR A 148 -10.24 -1.99 -45.99
CA THR A 148 -10.93 -3.02 -45.21
C THR A 148 -11.94 -2.38 -44.26
N SER A 149 -13.24 -2.62 -44.51
CA SER A 149 -14.34 -1.86 -43.90
C SER A 149 -14.89 -2.46 -42.59
N ASN A 150 -14.08 -2.73 -41.55
CA ASN A 150 -14.65 -3.29 -40.31
C ASN A 150 -14.13 -2.81 -38.93
N TYR A 151 -13.24 -1.80 -38.84
CA TYR A 151 -12.69 -1.29 -37.56
C TYR A 151 -12.05 -2.35 -36.63
N THR A 152 -11.86 -3.60 -37.08
CA THR A 152 -11.18 -4.68 -36.33
C THR A 152 -9.89 -5.14 -37.00
N THR A 153 -9.70 -4.80 -38.27
CA THR A 153 -8.42 -4.91 -38.98
C THR A 153 -8.04 -3.52 -39.47
N CYS A 154 -6.81 -3.09 -39.20
CA CYS A 154 -6.32 -1.79 -39.64
C CYS A 154 -6.29 -1.74 -41.17
N GLY A 155 -7.14 -0.87 -41.73
CA GLY A 155 -7.19 -0.63 -43.17
C GLY A 155 -6.24 0.49 -43.57
N ARG A 156 -5.80 0.47 -44.83
CA ARG A 156 -5.09 1.60 -45.45
C ARG A 156 -6.10 2.59 -46.04
N LEU A 157 -5.75 3.87 -46.00
CA LEU A 157 -6.54 4.92 -46.65
C LEU A 157 -6.46 4.77 -48.18
N GLN A 158 -7.61 4.76 -48.86
CA GLN A 158 -7.60 4.73 -50.32
C GLN A 158 -7.17 6.10 -50.86
N LEU A 159 -6.28 6.12 -51.87
CA LEU A 159 -5.69 7.34 -52.45
C LEU A 159 -6.71 8.43 -52.81
N LYS A 160 -7.87 8.03 -53.36
CA LYS A 160 -8.96 8.96 -53.73
C LYS A 160 -9.53 9.78 -52.57
N TYR A 161 -9.30 9.39 -51.32
CA TYR A 161 -9.82 10.08 -50.13
C TYR A 161 -8.76 10.88 -49.36
N TYR A 162 -7.53 11.02 -49.88
CA TYR A 162 -6.46 11.75 -49.19
C TYR A 162 -6.84 13.22 -48.91
N SER A 163 -7.40 13.90 -49.91
CA SER A 163 -7.92 15.25 -49.72
C SER A 163 -9.10 15.27 -48.75
N THR A 164 -10.01 14.30 -48.85
CA THR A 164 -11.19 14.20 -47.98
C THR A 164 -10.79 14.01 -46.51
N LEU A 165 -9.73 13.24 -46.23
CA LEU A 165 -9.24 13.08 -44.85
C LEU A 165 -8.60 14.37 -44.31
N ALA A 166 -7.96 15.17 -45.16
CA ALA A 166 -7.50 16.50 -44.76
C ALA A 166 -8.68 17.45 -44.48
N ASP A 167 -9.74 17.40 -45.30
CA ASP A 167 -11.01 18.09 -45.04
C ASP A 167 -11.67 17.64 -43.73
N TYR A 168 -11.56 16.35 -43.39
CA TYR A 168 -12.10 15.78 -42.16
C TYR A 168 -11.46 16.40 -40.90
N HIS A 169 -10.13 16.55 -40.89
CA HIS A 169 -9.42 17.25 -39.81
C HIS A 169 -9.86 18.72 -39.73
N LEU A 170 -10.01 19.39 -40.88
CA LEU A 170 -10.46 20.77 -40.92
C LEU A 170 -11.89 20.93 -40.34
N LYS A 171 -12.81 20.03 -40.70
CA LYS A 171 -14.17 20.00 -40.15
C LYS A 171 -14.18 19.78 -38.65
N PHE A 172 -13.35 18.87 -38.13
CA PHE A 172 -13.21 18.70 -36.68
C PHE A 172 -12.76 20.00 -36.00
N LEU A 173 -11.73 20.67 -36.53
CA LEU A 173 -11.25 21.96 -36.00
C LEU A 173 -12.34 23.04 -36.01
N GLU A 174 -13.13 23.13 -37.09
CA GLU A 174 -14.27 24.04 -37.19
C GLU A 174 -15.33 23.78 -36.12
N HIS A 175 -15.67 22.52 -35.87
CA HIS A 175 -16.71 22.15 -34.93
C HIS A 175 -16.27 22.34 -33.47
N TYR A 176 -15.02 21.99 -33.13
CA TYR A 176 -14.48 22.24 -31.79
C TYR A 176 -14.29 23.73 -31.50
N GLU A 177 -13.85 24.53 -32.49
CA GLU A 177 -13.78 25.99 -32.34
C GLU A 177 -15.18 26.60 -32.11
N ARG A 178 -16.22 26.13 -32.84
CA ARG A 178 -17.61 26.54 -32.59
C ARG A 178 -18.10 26.15 -31.19
N ALA A 179 -17.61 25.04 -30.64
CA ALA A 179 -17.89 24.64 -29.27
C ALA A 179 -17.11 25.48 -28.23
N GLY A 180 -16.23 26.39 -28.65
CA GLY A 180 -15.39 27.23 -27.77
C GLY A 180 -14.10 26.53 -27.32
N ILE A 181 -13.69 25.44 -27.97
CA ILE A 181 -12.48 24.68 -27.63
C ILE A 181 -11.48 24.86 -28.76
N ARG A 182 -10.37 25.53 -28.47
CA ARG A 182 -9.28 25.73 -29.43
C ARG A 182 -8.32 24.55 -29.38
N ILE A 183 -8.09 23.94 -30.54
CA ILE A 183 -7.04 22.92 -30.72
C ILE A 183 -5.69 23.63 -30.93
N TRP A 184 -4.70 23.25 -30.13
CA TRP A 184 -3.33 23.75 -30.21
C TRP A 184 -2.52 22.96 -31.25
N ALA A 185 -2.65 21.63 -31.24
CA ALA A 185 -1.97 20.73 -32.15
C ALA A 185 -2.88 19.60 -32.63
N ILE A 186 -2.63 19.10 -33.83
CA ILE A 186 -3.13 17.81 -34.31
C ILE A 186 -1.94 16.87 -34.52
N THR A 187 -2.14 15.58 -34.28
CA THR A 187 -1.19 14.56 -34.74
C THR A 187 -1.63 14.02 -36.11
N THR A 188 -0.74 13.33 -36.82
CA THR A 188 -1.06 12.71 -38.11
C THR A 188 -2.15 11.66 -37.96
N THR A 189 -1.92 10.68 -37.09
CA THR A 189 -2.81 9.57 -36.74
C THR A 189 -2.23 8.85 -35.54
N ASN A 190 -3.07 8.32 -34.65
CA ASN A 190 -2.66 7.47 -33.55
C ASN A 190 -2.12 6.13 -34.05
N GLU A 191 -0.91 5.76 -33.61
CA GLU A 191 -0.26 4.45 -33.81
C GLU A 191 -0.31 3.90 -35.26
N PRO A 192 0.18 4.66 -36.26
CA PRO A 192 0.19 4.26 -37.66
C PRO A 192 0.86 2.91 -37.94
N ALA A 193 1.84 2.48 -37.13
CA ALA A 193 2.58 1.23 -37.29
C ALA A 193 1.78 -0.01 -36.88
N ASN A 194 0.86 0.10 -35.90
CA ASN A 194 -0.04 -0.98 -35.50
C ASN A 194 -0.94 -1.44 -36.67
N GLY A 195 -1.03 -0.61 -37.71
CA GLY A 195 -1.58 -0.94 -39.02
C GLY A 195 -1.01 -2.19 -39.71
N PHE A 196 0.22 -2.58 -39.39
CA PHE A 196 0.99 -3.60 -40.11
C PHE A 196 1.29 -4.83 -39.23
N LEU A 197 1.00 -4.75 -37.93
CA LEU A 197 1.22 -5.80 -36.95
C LEU A 197 -0.13 -6.11 -36.27
N PRO A 198 -0.81 -7.23 -36.59
CA PRO A 198 -2.17 -7.49 -36.14
C PRO A 198 -2.22 -8.02 -34.69
N LEU A 199 -1.52 -7.37 -33.77
CA LEU A 199 -1.37 -7.84 -32.38
C LEU A 199 -2.59 -7.51 -31.51
N LYS A 200 -3.37 -6.47 -31.84
CA LYS A 200 -4.57 -6.04 -31.10
C LYS A 200 -5.65 -5.51 -32.05
N ARG A 201 -6.93 -5.68 -31.68
CA ARG A 201 -8.10 -5.25 -32.49
C ARG A 201 -8.68 -3.97 -31.91
N PHE A 202 -8.43 -2.82 -32.55
CA PHE A 202 -9.01 -1.52 -32.20
C PHE A 202 -9.15 -0.58 -33.41
N ASN A 203 -9.71 0.61 -33.21
CA ASN A 203 -9.80 1.66 -34.22
C ASN A 203 -8.39 2.08 -34.65
N CYS A 204 -8.03 1.87 -35.92
CA CYS A 204 -6.70 2.21 -36.42
C CYS A 204 -6.72 2.55 -37.92
N LEU A 205 -5.75 3.36 -38.34
CA LEU A 205 -5.46 3.71 -39.72
C LEU A 205 -4.00 3.41 -40.04
N ALA A 206 -3.77 2.45 -40.95
CA ALA A 206 -2.44 2.03 -41.33
C ALA A 206 -1.81 3.00 -42.34
N TRP A 207 -0.57 3.40 -42.07
CA TRP A 207 0.23 4.23 -42.97
C TRP A 207 1.57 3.56 -43.30
N THR A 208 2.06 3.69 -44.53
CA THR A 208 3.50 3.52 -44.78
C THR A 208 4.19 4.89 -44.68
N PRO A 209 5.51 4.94 -44.41
CA PRO A 209 6.29 6.19 -44.51
C PRO A 209 5.97 6.96 -45.80
N HIS A 210 6.06 6.28 -46.95
CA HIS A 210 5.73 6.86 -48.26
C HIS A 210 4.35 7.54 -48.31
N HIS A 211 3.29 6.81 -47.94
CA HIS A 211 1.92 7.29 -48.07
C HIS A 211 1.60 8.40 -47.07
N MET A 212 2.15 8.32 -45.86
CA MET A 212 2.01 9.40 -44.87
C MET A 212 2.68 10.67 -45.37
N GLY A 213 3.90 10.57 -45.93
CA GLY A 213 4.61 11.69 -46.54
C GLY A 213 3.80 12.35 -47.66
N LEU A 214 3.28 11.54 -48.61
CA LEU A 214 2.41 12.01 -49.68
C LEU A 214 1.17 12.74 -49.16
N TRP A 215 0.50 12.18 -48.14
CA TRP A 215 -0.70 12.79 -47.57
C TRP A 215 -0.40 14.11 -46.87
N ILE A 216 0.68 14.18 -46.07
CA ILE A 216 1.07 15.40 -45.37
C ILE A 216 1.43 16.51 -46.36
N VAL A 217 2.33 16.22 -47.31
CA VAL A 217 2.85 17.22 -48.24
C VAL A 217 1.81 17.64 -49.28
N GLY A 218 1.05 16.69 -49.81
CA GLY A 218 0.08 16.94 -50.88
C GLY A 218 -1.29 17.42 -50.40
N HIS A 219 -1.68 17.11 -49.16
CA HIS A 219 -3.06 17.32 -48.71
C HIS A 219 -3.15 17.99 -47.33
N LEU A 220 -2.77 17.32 -46.24
CA LEU A 220 -3.00 17.83 -44.88
C LEU A 220 -2.29 19.16 -44.63
N GLY A 221 -1.00 19.23 -44.91
CA GLY A 221 -0.16 20.41 -44.70
C GLY A 221 -0.67 21.64 -45.44
N PRO A 222 -0.81 21.61 -46.77
CA PRO A 222 -1.37 22.71 -47.55
C PRO A 222 -2.76 23.13 -47.06
N LYS A 223 -3.62 22.16 -46.71
CA LYS A 223 -4.99 22.43 -46.25
C LYS A 223 -5.02 23.19 -44.94
N ILE A 224 -4.27 22.73 -43.94
CA ILE A 224 -4.20 23.40 -42.63
C ILE A 224 -3.56 24.77 -42.77
N ARG A 225 -2.40 24.87 -43.45
CA ARG A 225 -1.66 26.13 -43.64
C ARG A 225 -2.42 27.15 -44.49
N GLY A 226 -3.25 26.71 -45.42
CA GLY A 226 -4.14 27.56 -46.24
C GLY A 226 -5.45 27.95 -45.56
N SER A 227 -5.78 27.37 -44.40
CA SER A 227 -7.02 27.64 -43.68
C SER A 227 -6.87 28.73 -42.60
N LYS A 228 -7.99 29.09 -41.95
CA LYS A 228 -7.98 29.94 -40.74
C LYS A 228 -7.27 29.28 -39.53
N PHE A 229 -6.97 27.99 -39.62
CA PHE A 229 -6.27 27.21 -38.60
C PHE A 229 -4.77 27.04 -38.89
N ARG A 230 -4.18 27.89 -39.75
CA ARG A 230 -2.77 27.81 -40.15
C ARG A 230 -1.76 27.74 -38.98
N GLN A 231 -2.14 28.24 -37.81
CA GLN A 231 -1.38 28.23 -36.56
C GLN A 231 -1.45 26.91 -35.77
N VAL A 232 -2.40 26.02 -36.09
CA VAL A 232 -2.51 24.70 -35.45
C VAL A 232 -1.26 23.90 -35.79
N LYS A 233 -0.65 23.33 -34.75
CA LYS A 233 0.59 22.58 -34.90
C LYS A 233 0.31 21.20 -35.50
N ILE A 234 1.19 20.71 -36.37
CA ILE A 234 1.09 19.36 -36.93
C ILE A 234 2.23 18.52 -36.36
N LEU A 235 1.89 17.48 -35.60
CA LEU A 235 2.83 16.54 -35.00
C LEU A 235 2.85 15.24 -35.81
N GLY A 236 4.04 14.84 -36.26
CA GLY A 236 4.20 13.58 -36.99
C GLY A 236 4.30 12.36 -36.08
N ILE A 237 4.02 11.18 -36.66
CA ILE A 237 4.19 9.85 -36.07
C ILE A 237 3.08 9.49 -35.07
N ASP A 238 3.14 9.98 -33.82
CA ASP A 238 2.19 9.63 -32.73
C ASP A 238 2.14 8.11 -32.48
N ASP A 239 3.32 7.52 -32.28
CA ASP A 239 3.55 6.08 -32.14
C ASP A 239 4.73 5.79 -31.20
N GLN A 240 4.99 4.51 -30.93
CA GLN A 240 6.03 4.03 -30.03
C GLN A 240 7.42 4.59 -30.37
N ARG A 241 8.21 4.95 -29.35
CA ARG A 241 9.57 5.48 -29.52
C ARG A 241 10.45 4.67 -30.50
N HIS A 242 10.41 3.33 -30.44
CA HIS A 242 11.24 2.48 -31.31
C HIS A 242 10.89 2.56 -32.79
N THR A 243 9.72 3.11 -33.14
CA THR A 243 9.31 3.29 -34.53
C THR A 243 9.99 4.50 -35.16
N ILE A 244 10.50 5.44 -34.35
CA ILE A 244 11.09 6.70 -34.80
C ILE A 244 12.20 6.49 -35.83
N PRO A 245 13.25 5.68 -35.59
CA PRO A 245 14.33 5.52 -36.57
C PRO A 245 13.80 5.05 -37.93
N LEU A 246 12.87 4.09 -37.95
CA LEU A 246 12.31 3.58 -39.20
C LEU A 246 11.42 4.62 -39.89
N TRP A 247 10.48 5.20 -39.15
CA TRP A 247 9.47 6.10 -39.71
C TRP A 247 10.03 7.46 -40.06
N PHE A 248 10.81 8.07 -39.17
CA PHE A 248 11.39 9.37 -39.40
C PHE A 248 12.39 9.32 -40.57
N ILE A 249 13.36 8.40 -40.54
CA ILE A 249 14.39 8.32 -41.58
C ILE A 249 13.75 7.98 -42.93
N ALA A 250 12.91 6.94 -43.01
CA ALA A 250 12.32 6.55 -44.29
C ALA A 250 11.39 7.62 -44.87
N THR A 251 10.59 8.30 -44.05
CA THR A 251 9.71 9.37 -44.55
C THR A 251 10.53 10.60 -44.97
N MET A 252 11.62 10.91 -44.28
CA MET A 252 12.53 12.01 -44.61
C MET A 252 13.29 11.80 -45.91
N GLU A 253 13.77 10.59 -46.16
CA GLU A 253 14.49 10.25 -47.39
C GLU A 253 13.59 10.42 -48.63
N GLU A 254 12.32 10.00 -48.53
CA GLU A 254 11.39 10.08 -49.66
C GLU A 254 10.69 11.44 -49.81
N HIS A 255 10.36 12.10 -48.70
CA HIS A 255 9.52 13.31 -48.68
C HIS A 255 10.10 14.43 -47.79
N PRO A 256 11.31 14.95 -48.05
CA PRO A 256 11.96 15.95 -47.18
C PRO A 256 11.14 17.23 -46.97
N ALA A 257 10.25 17.56 -47.92
CA ALA A 257 9.33 18.70 -47.84
C ALA A 257 8.36 18.63 -46.64
N LEU A 258 8.14 17.46 -46.02
CA LEU A 258 7.23 17.35 -44.88
C LEU A 258 7.71 18.14 -43.65
N LEU A 259 9.03 18.37 -43.50
CA LEU A 259 9.56 19.21 -42.42
C LEU A 259 9.07 20.66 -42.48
N TYR A 260 8.67 21.13 -43.66
CA TYR A 260 8.03 22.45 -43.77
C TYR A 260 6.67 22.48 -43.06
N TYR A 261 5.95 21.35 -43.09
CA TYR A 261 4.61 21.25 -42.52
C TYR A 261 4.60 20.78 -41.06
N LEU A 262 5.50 19.88 -40.66
CA LEU A 262 5.57 19.40 -39.28
C LEU A 262 6.18 20.46 -38.34
N ASP A 263 5.54 20.70 -37.22
CA ASP A 263 6.06 21.56 -36.15
C ASP A 263 6.86 20.76 -35.10
N GLY A 264 6.62 19.45 -35.03
CA GLY A 264 7.23 18.55 -34.07
C GLY A 264 6.79 17.11 -34.29
N PHE A 265 7.09 16.26 -33.33
CA PHE A 265 6.81 14.82 -33.36
C PHE A 265 6.14 14.38 -32.07
N ALA A 266 5.22 13.45 -32.19
CA ALA A 266 4.49 12.84 -31.09
C ALA A 266 4.98 11.41 -30.88
N ILE A 267 5.17 11.00 -29.62
CA ILE A 267 5.70 9.68 -29.26
C ILE A 267 4.88 9.02 -28.16
N HIS A 268 4.80 7.69 -28.21
CA HIS A 268 4.28 6.81 -27.15
C HIS A 268 5.43 5.97 -26.57
N ASP A 269 5.27 5.39 -25.38
CA ASP A 269 6.36 4.61 -24.76
C ASP A 269 5.93 3.35 -23.98
N TYR A 270 5.37 2.36 -24.68
CA TYR A 270 4.94 1.08 -24.10
C TYR A 270 5.96 -0.05 -24.23
N SER A 271 7.15 0.23 -24.77
CA SER A 271 8.16 -0.78 -25.14
C SER A 271 9.56 -0.39 -24.65
N ASN A 272 9.64 0.11 -23.42
CA ASN A 272 10.86 0.60 -22.76
C ASN A 272 12.05 -0.37 -22.83
N LEU A 273 11.81 -1.68 -22.92
CA LEU A 273 12.85 -2.71 -23.01
C LEU A 273 13.61 -2.73 -24.34
N PHE A 274 13.04 -2.17 -25.41
CA PHE A 274 13.53 -2.34 -26.79
C PHE A 274 13.99 -1.03 -27.45
N ALA A 275 13.81 0.12 -26.79
CA ALA A 275 14.03 1.44 -27.39
C ALA A 275 14.83 2.37 -26.46
N PRO A 276 16.16 2.49 -26.60
CA PRO A 276 16.93 3.48 -25.85
C PRO A 276 16.42 4.91 -26.15
N PRO A 277 16.25 5.77 -25.12
CA PRO A 277 15.74 7.13 -25.28
C PRO A 277 16.62 8.03 -26.16
N GLU A 278 17.88 7.66 -26.37
CA GLU A 278 18.82 8.30 -27.29
C GLU A 278 18.28 8.41 -28.73
N GLN A 279 17.35 7.54 -29.13
CA GLN A 279 16.72 7.60 -30.46
C GLN A 279 15.97 8.91 -30.71
N LEU A 280 15.48 9.58 -29.67
CA LEU A 280 14.84 10.89 -29.80
C LEU A 280 15.80 11.95 -30.36
N THR A 281 17.11 11.79 -30.09
CA THR A 281 18.14 12.70 -30.60
C THR A 281 18.37 12.61 -32.11
N LEU A 282 17.85 11.56 -32.77
CA LEU A 282 17.87 11.44 -34.23
C LEU A 282 17.03 12.52 -34.91
N ILE A 283 16.03 13.05 -34.20
CA ILE A 283 15.20 14.17 -34.68
C ILE A 283 15.80 15.49 -34.20
N THR A 284 16.04 15.64 -32.89
CA THR A 284 16.34 16.95 -32.29
C THR A 284 17.73 17.48 -32.65
N ARG A 285 18.71 16.62 -32.93
CA ARG A 285 20.06 17.05 -33.33
C ARG A 285 20.09 17.67 -34.74
N PRO A 286 19.58 17.00 -35.80
CA PRO A 286 19.55 17.61 -37.13
C PRO A 286 18.47 18.69 -37.28
N HIS A 287 17.40 18.63 -36.48
CA HIS A 287 16.26 19.56 -36.55
C HIS A 287 15.89 20.14 -35.17
N PRO A 288 16.75 20.98 -34.57
CA PRO A 288 16.53 21.55 -33.23
C PRO A 288 15.31 22.48 -33.15
N GLU A 289 14.77 22.93 -34.27
CA GLU A 289 13.53 23.69 -34.35
C GLU A 289 12.26 22.83 -34.19
N LYS A 290 12.38 21.50 -34.29
CA LYS A 290 11.27 20.55 -34.13
C LYS A 290 11.25 20.01 -32.72
N PHE A 291 10.13 20.18 -32.04
CA PHE A 291 9.97 19.68 -30.67
C PHE A 291 9.44 18.24 -30.66
N ILE A 292 9.67 17.53 -29.56
CA ILE A 292 9.10 16.20 -29.31
C ILE A 292 8.15 16.30 -28.12
N LEU A 293 6.94 15.78 -28.27
CA LEU A 293 5.94 15.66 -27.20
C LEU A 293 5.64 14.19 -26.96
N SER A 294 5.76 13.75 -25.71
CA SER A 294 5.23 12.43 -25.32
C SER A 294 3.72 12.58 -25.17
N THR A 295 2.96 11.98 -26.09
CA THR A 295 1.52 12.21 -26.26
C THR A 295 0.67 11.15 -25.59
N GLU A 296 1.25 10.02 -25.19
CA GLU A 296 0.49 8.92 -24.60
C GLU A 296 1.41 7.91 -23.88
N PHE A 297 1.00 7.52 -22.67
CA PHE A 297 1.55 6.42 -21.90
C PHE A 297 0.52 5.92 -20.89
N CYS A 298 0.49 4.62 -20.61
CA CYS A 298 -0.25 4.06 -19.47
C CYS A 298 0.36 2.73 -18.98
N GLU A 299 -0.07 2.31 -17.79
CA GLU A 299 0.29 1.02 -17.19
C GLU A 299 -0.86 0.02 -17.34
N GLY A 300 -0.56 -1.28 -17.23
CA GLY A 300 -1.54 -2.36 -17.45
C GLY A 300 -1.77 -2.71 -18.92
N ALA A 301 -1.12 -2.02 -19.85
CA ALA A 301 -1.27 -2.19 -21.30
C ALA A 301 -0.56 -3.45 -21.85
N THR A 302 0.47 -3.95 -21.17
CA THR A 302 1.25 -5.10 -21.65
C THR A 302 0.67 -6.44 -21.18
N PRO A 303 0.76 -7.52 -21.99
CA PRO A 303 0.34 -8.86 -21.57
C PRO A 303 1.08 -9.30 -20.31
N GLY A 304 0.36 -9.83 -19.31
CA GLY A 304 0.92 -10.25 -18.02
C GLY A 304 0.84 -9.20 -16.91
N GLN A 305 0.49 -7.94 -17.21
CA GLN A 305 0.20 -6.94 -16.18
C GLN A 305 -1.26 -7.08 -15.70
N GLU A 306 -1.50 -8.03 -14.80
CA GLU A 306 -2.77 -8.22 -14.11
C GLU A 306 -2.63 -7.96 -12.59
N PRO A 307 -3.62 -7.37 -11.92
CA PRO A 307 -4.87 -6.84 -12.48
C PRO A 307 -4.64 -5.59 -13.36
N LYS A 308 -5.53 -5.35 -14.34
CA LYS A 308 -5.47 -4.15 -15.20
C LYS A 308 -5.45 -2.85 -14.42
N VAL A 309 -6.28 -2.73 -13.39
CA VAL A 309 -6.22 -1.66 -12.39
C VAL A 309 -5.62 -2.23 -11.10
N ASP A 310 -4.51 -1.65 -10.64
CA ASP A 310 -3.81 -2.05 -9.42
C ASP A 310 -3.87 -0.88 -8.43
N LEU A 311 -4.87 -0.91 -7.55
CA LEU A 311 -5.16 0.18 -6.61
C LEU A 311 -4.03 0.31 -5.57
N GLY A 312 -3.39 1.48 -5.53
CA GLY A 312 -2.29 1.77 -4.61
C GLY A 312 -0.91 1.34 -5.11
N SER A 313 -0.78 0.94 -6.38
CA SER A 313 0.46 0.41 -6.95
C SER A 313 1.65 1.39 -6.93
N TRP A 314 2.64 1.10 -6.09
CA TRP A 314 3.87 1.88 -6.03
C TRP A 314 4.79 1.62 -7.23
N SER A 315 4.82 0.39 -7.74
CA SER A 315 5.60 0.00 -8.92
C SER A 315 5.16 0.78 -10.16
N ARG A 316 3.85 0.97 -10.35
CA ARG A 316 3.30 1.81 -11.43
C ARG A 316 3.69 3.29 -11.28
N LEU A 317 3.75 3.82 -10.06
CA LEU A 317 4.35 5.15 -9.82
C LEU A 317 5.80 5.20 -10.28
N GLN A 318 6.62 4.21 -9.89
CA GLN A 318 8.04 4.16 -10.24
C GLN A 318 8.24 4.12 -11.76
N SER A 319 7.41 3.36 -12.46
CA SER A 319 7.41 3.32 -13.92
C SER A 319 7.08 4.67 -14.54
N TYR A 320 5.97 5.32 -14.12
CA TYR A 320 5.56 6.64 -14.62
C TYR A 320 6.67 7.67 -14.46
N ILE A 321 7.16 7.86 -13.23
CA ILE A 321 8.17 8.90 -12.97
C ILE A 321 9.51 8.56 -13.64
N SER A 322 9.87 7.29 -13.74
CA SER A 322 11.08 6.88 -14.48
C SER A 322 10.95 7.20 -15.96
N ASN A 323 9.78 6.92 -16.56
CA ASN A 323 9.49 7.22 -17.96
C ASN A 323 9.52 8.75 -18.20
N ILE A 324 8.77 9.52 -17.41
CA ILE A 324 8.75 11.00 -17.49
C ILE A 324 10.15 11.60 -17.39
N LEU A 325 10.94 11.19 -16.39
CA LEU A 325 12.31 11.73 -16.22
C LEU A 325 13.25 11.28 -17.34
N THR A 326 13.02 10.12 -17.93
CA THR A 326 13.77 9.68 -19.11
C THR A 326 13.46 10.60 -20.28
N ASP A 327 12.19 10.73 -20.63
CA ASP A 327 11.70 11.58 -21.73
C ASP A 327 12.20 13.03 -21.60
N LEU A 328 12.08 13.62 -20.40
CA LEU A 328 12.51 15.00 -20.16
C LEU A 328 14.03 15.18 -20.22
N ASN A 329 14.81 14.12 -20.01
CA ASN A 329 16.26 14.17 -20.20
C ASN A 329 16.69 14.01 -21.67
N PHE A 330 15.79 13.63 -22.56
CA PHE A 330 16.01 13.45 -23.99
C PHE A 330 15.09 14.35 -24.83
N ASP A 331 15.15 15.65 -24.53
CA ASP A 331 14.56 16.76 -25.31
C ASP A 331 13.04 16.82 -25.47
N THR A 332 12.28 15.93 -24.82
CA THR A 332 10.81 16.08 -24.84
C THR A 332 10.39 17.35 -24.11
N VAL A 333 9.38 18.03 -24.67
CA VAL A 333 8.86 19.29 -24.13
C VAL A 333 7.66 19.10 -23.22
N GLY A 334 7.15 17.88 -23.08
CA GLY A 334 5.99 17.59 -22.27
C GLY A 334 5.63 16.12 -22.31
N TRP A 335 4.70 15.75 -21.44
CA TRP A 335 4.31 14.35 -21.26
C TRP A 335 2.82 14.25 -20.91
N LEU A 336 2.09 13.46 -21.69
CA LEU A 336 0.65 13.25 -21.53
C LEU A 336 0.39 11.80 -21.13
N ASP A 337 -0.30 11.64 -20.00
CA ASP A 337 -0.92 10.39 -19.58
C ASP A 337 -2.03 9.97 -20.56
N TRP A 338 -2.44 8.70 -20.50
CA TRP A 338 -3.53 8.18 -21.30
C TRP A 338 -4.91 8.63 -20.81
N ASN A 339 -5.72 7.72 -20.28
CA ASN A 339 -7.05 8.08 -19.81
C ASN A 339 -6.92 8.88 -18.50
N ILE A 340 -7.42 10.13 -18.47
CA ILE A 340 -7.40 10.95 -17.25
C ILE A 340 -8.16 10.31 -16.07
N CYS A 341 -9.12 9.43 -16.36
CA CYS A 341 -9.67 8.48 -15.40
C CYS A 341 -10.26 7.25 -16.08
N LEU A 342 -10.36 6.15 -15.34
CA LEU A 342 -11.06 4.92 -15.74
C LEU A 342 -11.89 4.38 -14.58
N ASP A 343 -12.74 3.39 -14.83
CA ASP A 343 -13.43 2.65 -13.75
C ASP A 343 -12.50 1.62 -13.08
N GLU A 344 -13.02 0.93 -12.07
CA GLU A 344 -12.27 -0.10 -11.32
C GLU A 344 -11.85 -1.32 -12.17
N GLN A 345 -12.38 -1.47 -13.39
CA GLN A 345 -11.97 -2.53 -14.33
C GLN A 345 -10.92 -2.02 -15.33
N GLY A 346 -10.69 -0.70 -15.39
CA GLY A 346 -9.82 -0.07 -16.38
C GLY A 346 -10.53 0.25 -17.69
N GLY A 347 -11.85 0.44 -17.66
CA GLY A 347 -12.70 0.70 -18.82
C GLY A 347 -13.61 1.92 -18.65
N PRO A 348 -14.71 2.01 -19.45
CA PRO A 348 -15.12 1.03 -20.47
C PRO A 348 -14.18 0.99 -21.68
N ALA A 349 -14.10 -0.13 -22.38
CA ALA A 349 -13.40 -0.23 -23.67
C ALA A 349 -14.10 -1.30 -24.52
N TRP A 350 -14.57 -0.97 -25.73
CA TRP A 350 -15.44 -1.86 -26.51
C TRP A 350 -14.76 -3.18 -26.90
N ASN A 351 -13.44 -3.20 -26.94
CA ASN A 351 -12.62 -4.36 -27.28
C ASN A 351 -12.04 -5.10 -26.06
N GLY A 352 -12.35 -4.64 -24.84
CA GLY A 352 -11.81 -5.22 -23.60
C GLY A 352 -10.32 -4.93 -23.35
N ASN A 353 -9.71 -3.97 -24.05
CA ASN A 353 -8.31 -3.56 -23.86
C ASN A 353 -8.15 -2.64 -22.63
N PHE A 354 -8.53 -3.14 -21.45
CA PHE A 354 -8.46 -2.37 -20.21
C PHE A 354 -7.01 -2.09 -19.79
N VAL A 355 -6.82 -0.94 -19.13
CA VAL A 355 -5.52 -0.45 -18.61
C VAL A 355 -5.74 0.30 -17.29
N ASP A 356 -4.67 0.71 -16.61
CA ASP A 356 -4.77 1.56 -15.42
C ASP A 356 -4.89 3.05 -15.79
N SER A 357 -5.30 3.85 -14.82
CA SER A 357 -5.31 5.31 -14.91
C SER A 357 -4.88 5.93 -13.58
N PRO A 358 -4.21 7.10 -13.57
CA PRO A 358 -3.89 7.82 -12.34
C PRO A 358 -5.07 8.13 -11.42
N VAL A 359 -6.30 8.18 -11.95
CA VAL A 359 -7.51 8.27 -11.13
C VAL A 359 -8.52 7.19 -11.52
N ILE A 360 -9.01 6.46 -10.53
CA ILE A 360 -10.02 5.42 -10.71
C ILE A 360 -11.35 5.90 -10.14
N VAL A 361 -12.39 5.92 -10.97
CA VAL A 361 -13.75 6.31 -10.59
C VAL A 361 -14.53 5.08 -10.16
N ALA A 362 -15.10 5.13 -8.96
CA ALA A 362 -15.96 4.08 -8.42
C ALA A 362 -17.38 4.63 -8.30
N PRO A 363 -18.16 4.64 -9.39
CA PRO A 363 -19.42 5.38 -9.44
C PRO A 363 -20.49 4.81 -8.52
N ILE A 364 -20.50 3.49 -8.32
CA ILE A 364 -21.41 2.82 -7.39
C ILE A 364 -21.14 3.28 -5.94
N LYS A 365 -19.88 3.49 -5.60
CA LYS A 365 -19.44 3.96 -4.28
C LYS A 365 -19.55 5.49 -4.12
N GLY A 366 -19.77 6.21 -5.22
CA GLY A 366 -19.81 7.67 -5.20
C GLY A 366 -18.47 8.30 -4.83
N GLU A 367 -17.35 7.74 -5.30
CA GLU A 367 -16.01 8.25 -5.01
C GLU A 367 -15.04 8.06 -6.18
N PHE A 368 -13.82 8.60 -6.04
CA PHE A 368 -12.71 8.33 -6.95
C PHE A 368 -11.39 8.21 -6.17
N TYR A 369 -10.53 7.30 -6.59
CA TYR A 369 -9.23 7.04 -5.98
C TYR A 369 -8.11 7.72 -6.76
N LYS A 370 -7.25 8.47 -6.06
CA LYS A 370 -6.01 9.01 -6.64
C LYS A 370 -4.89 8.00 -6.47
N GLN A 371 -4.52 7.32 -7.55
CA GLN A 371 -3.46 6.32 -7.56
C GLN A 371 -2.09 6.95 -7.28
N PRO A 372 -1.07 6.18 -6.86
CA PRO A 372 0.30 6.66 -6.78
C PRO A 372 0.79 7.36 -8.07
N MET A 373 0.39 6.89 -9.25
CA MET A 373 0.69 7.51 -10.55
C MET A 373 0.24 8.99 -10.63
N PHE A 374 -0.88 9.35 -9.99
CA PHE A 374 -1.35 10.74 -9.89
C PHE A 374 -0.30 11.64 -9.23
N TYR A 375 0.35 11.14 -8.18
CA TYR A 375 1.38 11.89 -7.45
C TYR A 375 2.71 11.93 -8.20
N ALA A 376 3.06 10.89 -8.99
CA ALA A 376 4.16 10.97 -9.94
C ALA A 376 3.95 12.11 -10.94
N MET A 377 2.76 12.15 -11.55
CA MET A 377 2.39 13.24 -12.44
C MET A 377 2.42 14.60 -11.74
N GLY A 378 1.95 14.69 -10.50
CA GLY A 378 1.98 15.94 -9.75
C GLY A 378 3.39 16.42 -9.36
N HIS A 379 4.37 15.54 -9.18
CA HIS A 379 5.76 15.94 -8.94
C HIS A 379 6.38 16.72 -10.11
N VAL A 380 5.88 16.52 -11.34
CA VAL A 380 6.32 17.27 -12.51
C VAL A 380 5.34 18.38 -12.91
N SER A 381 4.05 18.08 -13.00
CA SER A 381 3.05 19.05 -13.46
C SER A 381 2.89 20.26 -12.54
N LYS A 382 2.86 20.04 -11.21
CA LYS A 382 2.67 21.10 -10.22
C LYS A 382 3.88 22.02 -10.10
N PHE A 383 5.09 21.48 -10.23
CA PHE A 383 6.33 22.18 -9.88
C PHE A 383 7.14 22.64 -11.10
N ILE A 384 6.84 22.12 -12.29
CA ILE A 384 7.50 22.49 -13.55
C ILE A 384 6.47 23.19 -14.45
N PRO A 385 6.12 24.46 -14.17
CA PRO A 385 5.13 25.18 -14.96
C PRO A 385 5.62 25.37 -16.40
N ARG A 386 4.66 25.54 -17.32
CA ARG A 386 4.90 25.91 -18.72
C ARG A 386 5.92 27.05 -18.82
N GLY A 387 6.88 26.92 -19.73
CA GLY A 387 7.96 27.88 -19.91
C GLY A 387 9.23 27.55 -19.11
N SER A 388 9.17 26.59 -18.18
CA SER A 388 10.37 26.09 -17.48
C SER A 388 11.40 25.58 -18.48
N ARG A 389 12.68 25.76 -18.19
CA ARG A 389 13.80 25.30 -19.02
C ARG A 389 14.49 24.15 -18.31
N ARG A 390 14.67 23.01 -18.99
CA ARG A 390 15.52 21.92 -18.48
C ARG A 390 16.97 22.42 -18.38
N ILE A 391 17.63 22.13 -17.27
CA ILE A 391 19.02 22.50 -17.01
C ILE A 391 19.84 21.26 -16.65
N ASP A 392 21.16 21.37 -16.80
CA ASP A 392 22.06 20.27 -16.43
C ASP A 392 22.00 19.96 -14.93
N VAL A 393 21.86 18.68 -14.61
CA VAL A 393 22.13 18.09 -13.30
C VAL A 393 22.99 16.86 -13.49
N ARG A 394 23.99 16.68 -12.64
CA ARG A 394 24.91 15.52 -12.70
C ARG A 394 25.19 15.02 -11.30
N SER A 395 25.22 13.72 -11.12
CA SER A 395 25.70 13.14 -9.86
C SER A 395 27.24 13.11 -9.84
N VAL A 396 27.83 13.37 -8.68
CA VAL A 396 29.26 13.28 -8.42
C VAL A 396 29.44 12.38 -7.19
N LYS A 397 30.20 11.30 -7.34
CA LYS A 397 30.69 10.48 -6.22
C LYS A 397 32.02 11.04 -5.74
N CYS A 398 32.18 11.11 -4.44
CA CYS A 398 33.39 11.63 -3.81
C CYS A 398 34.39 10.49 -3.66
N ASN A 399 35.44 10.47 -4.49
CA ASN A 399 36.59 9.62 -4.21
C ASN A 399 37.33 10.17 -2.98
N THR A 400 37.48 9.33 -1.97
CA THR A 400 38.41 9.57 -0.87
C THR A 400 39.83 9.62 -1.42
N THR A 401 40.56 10.68 -1.08
CA THR A 401 42.00 10.92 -1.29
C THR A 401 42.52 10.91 -2.73
N ALA A 402 42.41 12.05 -3.43
CA ALA A 402 43.45 12.57 -4.32
C ALA A 402 43.15 14.04 -4.68
N ALA A 403 44.22 14.81 -4.87
CA ALA A 403 44.24 16.23 -5.25
C ALA A 403 43.50 16.51 -6.59
N PRO A 404 43.15 17.77 -6.89
CA PRO A 404 42.19 18.12 -7.93
C PRO A 404 42.84 18.13 -9.30
N GLU A 405 43.03 16.98 -9.94
CA GLU A 405 43.40 16.90 -11.36
C GLU A 405 43.26 15.46 -11.88
N SER A 406 42.02 15.00 -12.05
CA SER A 406 41.58 13.97 -13.03
C SER A 406 40.23 13.39 -12.59
N PHE A 407 39.14 13.90 -13.15
CA PHE A 407 37.83 13.26 -13.05
C PHE A 407 37.83 12.07 -14.02
N SER A 408 37.98 10.85 -13.50
CA SER A 408 37.79 9.63 -14.29
C SER A 408 36.30 9.31 -14.42
N PHE A 409 35.86 9.11 -15.66
CA PHE A 409 34.48 8.80 -16.03
C PHE A 409 34.21 7.31 -15.78
N VAL A 410 33.39 7.02 -14.77
CA VAL A 410 32.82 5.67 -14.59
C VAL A 410 31.30 5.79 -14.64
N GLN A 411 30.72 5.39 -15.77
CA GLN A 411 29.28 5.34 -16.00
C GLN A 411 28.71 4.07 -15.32
N GLN A 412 28.55 4.11 -14.00
CA GLN A 412 27.75 3.11 -13.28
C GLN A 412 26.27 3.51 -13.34
N LYS A 413 25.36 2.56 -13.62
CA LYS A 413 23.90 2.74 -13.58
C LYS A 413 23.49 3.45 -12.28
N GLU A 414 23.07 4.70 -12.37
CA GLU A 414 22.68 5.53 -11.23
C GLU A 414 21.44 4.93 -10.54
N VAL A 415 21.52 4.77 -9.21
CA VAL A 415 20.40 4.31 -8.38
C VAL A 415 19.33 5.41 -8.24
N ILE A 416 19.71 6.68 -8.38
CA ILE A 416 18.79 7.82 -8.34
C ILE A 416 18.75 8.48 -9.72
N GLN A 417 17.59 8.45 -10.36
CA GLN A 417 17.34 9.24 -11.57
C GLN A 417 16.99 10.68 -11.19
N SER A 418 17.44 11.64 -12.00
CA SER A 418 17.21 13.06 -11.72
C SER A 418 16.94 13.87 -12.98
N ALA A 419 16.21 14.97 -12.82
CA ALA A 419 16.11 16.05 -13.79
C ALA A 419 16.00 17.39 -13.06
N ALA A 420 16.58 18.44 -13.62
CA ALA A 420 16.55 19.78 -13.06
C ALA A 420 16.02 20.80 -14.05
N PHE A 421 15.35 21.83 -13.52
CA PHE A 421 14.67 22.86 -14.29
C PHE A 421 14.89 24.22 -13.64
N VAL A 422 14.86 25.26 -14.45
CA VAL A 422 14.64 26.64 -13.98
C VAL A 422 13.29 27.12 -14.48
N THR A 423 12.44 27.56 -13.56
CA THR A 423 11.08 28.04 -13.88
C THR A 423 11.13 29.44 -14.52
N PRO A 424 10.03 29.91 -15.14
CA PRO A 424 9.92 31.30 -15.60
C PRO A 424 10.09 32.36 -14.49
N TYR A 425 9.96 31.94 -13.23
CA TYR A 425 10.14 32.77 -12.04
C TYR A 425 11.53 32.61 -11.41
N GLU A 426 12.50 32.13 -12.20
CA GLU A 426 13.91 31.94 -11.80
C GLU A 426 14.13 30.98 -10.61
N THR A 427 13.15 30.12 -10.32
CA THR A 427 13.27 29.10 -9.27
C THR A 427 13.89 27.84 -9.84
N VAL A 428 14.87 27.26 -9.15
CA VAL A 428 15.42 25.94 -9.51
C VAL A 428 14.57 24.84 -8.91
N VAL A 429 14.15 23.90 -9.75
CA VAL A 429 13.38 22.72 -9.36
C VAL A 429 14.19 21.48 -9.73
N VAL A 430 14.38 20.58 -8.79
CA VAL A 430 15.07 19.30 -9.03
C VAL A 430 14.11 18.18 -8.63
N VAL A 431 13.86 17.27 -9.56
CA VAL A 431 13.08 16.06 -9.30
C VAL A 431 14.06 14.90 -9.16
N LEU A 432 13.99 14.21 -8.03
CA LEU A 432 14.84 13.07 -7.69
C LEU A 432 13.96 11.84 -7.53
N HIS A 433 14.33 10.74 -8.20
CA HIS A 433 13.63 9.47 -8.14
C HIS A 433 14.60 8.35 -7.80
N ASN A 434 14.41 7.72 -6.64
CA ASN A 434 15.20 6.57 -6.23
C ASN A 434 14.68 5.30 -6.93
N LYS A 435 15.42 4.78 -7.91
CA LYS A 435 15.10 3.53 -8.61
C LYS A 435 15.40 2.36 -7.68
N PRO A 436 14.52 1.36 -7.60
CA PRO A 436 14.85 0.15 -6.87
C PRO A 436 15.98 -0.57 -7.64
N SER A 437 16.93 -1.17 -6.92
CA SER A 437 18.10 -1.81 -7.54
C SER A 437 17.64 -2.98 -8.44
N LEU A 438 18.40 -3.29 -9.49
CA LEU A 438 18.07 -4.32 -10.51
C LEU A 438 17.71 -5.73 -9.97
N CYS A 439 17.89 -6.01 -8.67
CA CYS A 439 17.44 -7.24 -8.03
C CYS A 439 15.96 -7.22 -7.56
N SER A 440 15.25 -6.11 -7.75
CA SER A 440 13.84 -5.94 -7.37
C SER A 440 12.84 -6.12 -8.51
N GLN A 441 13.31 -6.35 -9.74
CA GLN A 441 12.47 -6.60 -10.92
C GLN A 441 12.19 -8.10 -11.18
N ALA A 442 12.59 -8.99 -10.27
CA ALA A 442 12.01 -10.33 -10.21
C ALA A 442 10.68 -10.21 -9.45
N GLY A 443 9.57 -10.31 -10.18
CA GLY A 443 8.23 -9.99 -9.72
C GLY A 443 7.67 -10.96 -8.68
N GLU A 444 6.49 -10.57 -8.20
CA GLU A 444 5.53 -11.32 -7.39
C GLU A 444 4.94 -12.56 -8.12
N GLU A 445 5.71 -13.21 -9.01
CA GLU A 445 5.33 -14.48 -9.63
C GLU A 445 6.44 -15.51 -9.45
N TRP A 446 6.14 -16.47 -8.57
CA TRP A 446 6.75 -17.78 -8.38
C TRP A 446 8.20 -17.87 -7.88
N ALA A 447 8.32 -18.67 -6.81
CA ALA A 447 9.52 -19.30 -6.32
C ALA A 447 10.42 -19.82 -7.45
N GLY A 448 11.61 -19.24 -7.54
CA GLY A 448 12.65 -19.63 -8.49
C GLY A 448 13.98 -19.06 -8.02
N VAL A 449 14.74 -19.92 -7.34
CA VAL A 449 16.08 -19.73 -6.80
C VAL A 449 16.97 -18.79 -7.65
N CYS A 450 17.29 -17.61 -7.11
CA CYS A 450 18.53 -16.88 -7.42
C CYS A 450 19.47 -16.98 -6.22
N LEU A 451 20.05 -18.17 -6.05
CA LEU A 451 21.23 -18.39 -5.22
C LEU A 451 22.45 -17.80 -5.93
N TYR A 452 22.75 -16.51 -5.73
CA TYR A 452 24.14 -16.00 -5.79
C TYR A 452 24.34 -14.83 -4.80
N SER A 453 25.08 -15.14 -3.73
CA SER A 453 25.77 -14.29 -2.73
C SER A 453 25.05 -13.07 -2.10
N GLY A 454 24.63 -13.19 -0.83
CA GLY A 454 24.63 -12.08 0.15
C GLY A 454 23.49 -11.05 0.11
N VAL A 455 22.23 -11.48 -0.06
CA VAL A 455 21.07 -10.55 -0.05
C VAL A 455 20.58 -10.33 1.37
N LEU A 456 20.74 -9.10 1.89
CA LEU A 456 20.14 -8.61 3.12
C LEU A 456 18.88 -7.78 2.77
N ARG A 457 17.72 -8.16 3.29
CA ARG A 457 16.47 -7.38 3.17
C ARG A 457 16.25 -6.60 4.45
N HIS A 458 15.89 -5.32 4.35
CA HIS A 458 15.45 -4.57 5.52
C HIS A 458 14.16 -3.79 5.26
N HIS A 459 13.35 -3.68 6.31
CA HIS A 459 12.10 -2.94 6.41
C HIS A 459 12.27 -1.83 7.44
N HIS A 460 11.86 -0.60 7.12
CA HIS A 460 12.14 0.56 7.96
C HIS A 460 10.88 1.41 8.19
N SER A 461 10.62 1.77 9.45
CA SER A 461 9.60 2.74 9.84
C SER A 461 10.17 3.84 10.74
N ALA A 462 9.89 5.12 10.44
CA ALA A 462 10.33 6.25 11.28
C ALA A 462 9.26 7.33 11.49
N VAL A 463 9.47 8.20 12.48
CA VAL A 463 8.63 9.40 12.73
C VAL A 463 8.56 10.35 11.52
N SER A 464 9.56 10.32 10.63
CA SER A 464 9.58 11.08 9.38
C SER A 464 8.45 10.68 8.41
N GLY A 465 7.80 9.53 8.64
CA GLY A 465 6.73 8.97 7.81
C GLY A 465 7.26 8.01 6.73
N GLU A 466 8.51 7.57 6.84
CA GLU A 466 9.09 6.49 6.03
C GLU A 466 8.57 5.13 6.49
N ARG A 467 8.24 4.26 5.54
CA ARG A 467 7.76 2.87 5.66
C ARG A 467 8.24 2.19 4.38
N ASP A 468 9.54 1.95 4.31
CA ASP A 468 10.25 1.59 3.08
C ASP A 468 10.84 0.17 3.18
N ILE A 469 10.96 -0.50 2.02
CA ILE A 469 11.73 -1.73 1.83
C ILE A 469 13.01 -1.33 1.09
N CYS A 470 14.18 -1.63 1.64
CA CYS A 470 15.44 -1.32 0.96
C CYS A 470 16.43 -2.48 1.10
N VAL A 471 17.21 -2.71 0.03
CA VAL A 471 18.27 -3.71 -0.05
C VAL A 471 19.60 -2.95 0.09
N LEU A 472 20.31 -3.15 1.19
CA LEU A 472 21.58 -2.47 1.44
C LEU A 472 22.75 -3.19 0.79
N ARG A 473 23.76 -2.41 0.39
CA ARG A 473 25.11 -2.89 0.09
C ARG A 473 25.96 -2.80 1.35
N ILE A 474 26.70 -3.87 1.61
CA ILE A 474 27.73 -3.98 2.64
C ILE A 474 28.82 -2.93 2.38
N PHE A 475 29.03 -2.00 3.32
CA PHE A 475 30.21 -1.16 3.34
C PHE A 475 31.30 -1.88 4.15
N ARG A 476 32.57 -1.78 3.74
CA ARG A 476 33.71 -2.21 4.58
C ARG A 476 34.54 -0.99 4.92
N GLY A 477 34.62 -0.68 6.22
CA GLY A 477 35.68 0.16 6.76
C GLY A 477 35.18 1.33 7.61
N THR A 478 35.07 1.11 8.92
CA THR A 478 35.37 2.05 10.03
C THR A 478 35.24 1.25 11.35
N SER A 479 35.70 1.77 12.50
CA SER A 479 35.42 1.13 13.80
C SER A 479 33.99 1.44 14.21
N TYR A 480 33.19 0.41 14.52
CA TYR A 480 31.78 0.55 14.92
C TYR A 480 31.68 0.56 16.44
N ALA A 481 30.83 1.45 16.98
CA ALA A 481 30.55 1.50 18.42
C ALA A 481 29.36 0.59 18.83
N ASN A 482 28.54 0.16 17.87
CA ASN A 482 27.38 -0.71 18.09
C ASN A 482 27.47 -1.94 17.19
N VAL A 483 28.03 -3.04 17.69
CA VAL A 483 28.01 -4.36 17.03
C VAL A 483 26.98 -5.25 17.70
N LEU A 484 26.11 -5.87 16.91
CA LEU A 484 25.14 -6.90 17.31
C LEU A 484 25.59 -8.24 16.72
N GLU A 485 26.12 -9.11 17.57
CA GLU A 485 26.56 -10.46 17.24
C GLU A 485 25.38 -11.43 17.42
N LEU A 486 24.91 -12.04 16.33
CA LEU A 486 23.75 -12.93 16.28
C LEU A 486 24.19 -14.37 16.47
N ASP A 487 23.80 -14.99 17.58
CA ASP A 487 24.17 -16.37 17.93
C ASP A 487 22.98 -17.31 17.76
N VAL A 488 22.96 -18.00 16.61
CA VAL A 488 21.95 -19.02 16.26
C VAL A 488 22.09 -20.32 17.08
N GLY A 489 23.23 -20.54 17.72
CA GLY A 489 23.50 -21.71 18.56
C GLY A 489 22.80 -21.62 19.92
N THR A 490 22.56 -20.41 20.43
CA THR A 490 21.81 -20.19 21.67
C THR A 490 20.37 -19.77 21.38
N GLN A 491 19.44 -20.72 21.52
CA GLN A 491 18.01 -20.52 21.29
C GLN A 491 17.22 -20.50 22.61
N TYR A 492 16.14 -19.74 22.64
CA TYR A 492 15.27 -19.55 23.80
C TYR A 492 13.85 -20.05 23.48
N GLN A 493 12.82 -19.28 23.82
CA GLN A 493 11.43 -19.67 23.65
C GLN A 493 11.00 -19.77 22.18
N THR A 494 9.97 -20.58 21.95
CA THR A 494 9.28 -20.70 20.66
C THR A 494 8.16 -19.69 20.57
N VAL A 495 8.14 -18.89 19.50
CA VAL A 495 7.06 -17.95 19.22
C VAL A 495 5.81 -18.70 18.80
N ASN A 496 4.73 -18.50 19.54
CA ASN A 496 3.37 -18.95 19.24
C ASN A 496 2.68 -18.01 18.25
N GLY A 497 2.84 -16.70 18.41
CA GLY A 497 2.30 -15.74 17.45
C GLY A 497 1.97 -14.34 17.96
N PHE A 498 1.29 -13.60 17.10
CA PHE A 498 0.89 -12.21 17.29
C PHE A 498 -0.57 -12.02 16.87
N GLY A 499 -1.28 -11.12 17.54
CA GLY A 499 -2.69 -10.94 17.29
C GLY A 499 -3.34 -9.73 17.97
N GLY A 500 -4.66 -9.76 18.01
CA GLY A 500 -5.49 -8.81 18.75
C GLY A 500 -6.83 -9.42 19.15
N ALA A 501 -7.63 -8.69 19.94
CA ALA A 501 -8.93 -9.11 20.41
C ALA A 501 -10.07 -8.79 19.42
N VAL A 502 -10.90 -9.80 19.16
CA VAL A 502 -12.19 -9.68 18.49
C VAL A 502 -13.25 -9.45 19.57
N THR A 503 -13.34 -8.21 20.04
CA THR A 503 -14.39 -7.75 20.95
C THR A 503 -15.68 -7.44 20.19
N ASP A 504 -16.79 -7.27 20.91
CA ASP A 504 -18.05 -6.79 20.31
C ASP A 504 -17.83 -5.43 19.62
N ALA A 505 -17.10 -4.51 20.26
CA ALA A 505 -16.76 -3.22 19.67
C ALA A 505 -15.97 -3.36 18.35
N ALA A 506 -14.99 -4.27 18.28
CA ALA A 506 -14.24 -4.50 17.06
C ALA A 506 -15.14 -5.04 15.93
N GLY A 507 -15.96 -6.05 16.21
CA GLY A 507 -16.86 -6.61 15.22
C GLY A 507 -17.96 -5.63 14.77
N ILE A 508 -18.48 -4.79 15.67
CA ILE A 508 -19.42 -3.70 15.35
C ILE A 508 -18.76 -2.69 14.40
N ASN A 509 -17.56 -2.19 14.72
CA ASN A 509 -16.87 -1.21 13.87
C ASN A 509 -16.51 -1.78 12.50
N TRP A 510 -16.04 -3.03 12.46
CA TRP A 510 -15.78 -3.72 11.20
C TRP A 510 -17.06 -3.84 10.34
N LYS A 511 -18.20 -4.20 10.94
CA LYS A 511 -19.49 -4.27 10.25
C LYS A 511 -20.04 -2.90 9.84
N ASN A 512 -19.70 -1.83 10.56
CA ASN A 512 -20.12 -0.47 10.23
C ASN A 512 -19.46 0.09 8.96
N LEU A 513 -18.41 -0.52 8.42
CA LEU A 513 -17.83 -0.10 7.14
C LEU A 513 -18.81 -0.25 5.98
N THR A 514 -19.76 -1.18 6.05
CA THR A 514 -20.81 -1.52 5.04
C THR A 514 -20.32 -1.91 3.63
N ASP A 515 -19.19 -1.40 3.14
CA ASP A 515 -18.52 -1.86 1.90
C ASP A 515 -17.74 -3.15 2.18
N GLN A 516 -18.18 -4.25 1.54
CA GLN A 516 -17.53 -5.56 1.66
C GLN A 516 -16.04 -5.51 1.29
N ARG A 517 -15.62 -4.68 0.33
CA ARG A 517 -14.20 -4.56 -0.05
C ARG A 517 -13.38 -3.90 1.05
N LEU A 518 -13.93 -2.94 1.78
CA LEU A 518 -13.24 -2.31 2.91
C LEU A 518 -13.21 -3.22 4.13
N MET A 519 -14.30 -3.95 4.37
CA MET A 519 -14.34 -5.02 5.36
C MET A 519 -13.27 -6.08 5.06
N ASP A 520 -13.17 -6.53 3.81
CA ASP A 520 -12.16 -7.47 3.35
C ASP A 520 -10.76 -6.85 3.44
N HIS A 521 -10.58 -5.57 3.09
CA HIS A 521 -9.28 -4.89 3.18
C HIS A 521 -8.79 -4.75 4.62
N LEU A 522 -9.67 -4.47 5.58
CA LEU A 522 -9.32 -4.44 7.00
C LEU A 522 -8.87 -5.83 7.48
N ILE A 523 -9.60 -6.88 7.11
CA ILE A 523 -9.23 -8.27 7.44
C ILE A 523 -7.92 -8.68 6.77
N GLN A 524 -7.74 -8.39 5.48
CA GLN A 524 -6.52 -8.65 4.73
C GLN A 524 -5.32 -7.88 5.30
N SER A 525 -5.55 -6.71 5.89
CA SER A 525 -4.49 -5.92 6.53
C SER A 525 -3.95 -6.62 7.78
N TYR A 526 -4.81 -7.25 8.58
CA TYR A 526 -4.37 -7.99 9.76
C TYR A 526 -3.94 -9.41 9.44
N CYS A 527 -4.82 -10.20 8.82
CA CYS A 527 -4.70 -11.65 8.75
C CYS A 527 -4.14 -12.12 7.40
N GLY A 528 -4.28 -11.33 6.33
CA GLY A 528 -3.88 -11.71 4.97
C GLY A 528 -2.39 -11.59 4.65
N ASP A 529 -1.95 -12.23 3.56
CA ASP A 529 -0.56 -12.22 3.10
C ASP A 529 -0.04 -10.84 2.68
N SER A 530 -0.95 -10.01 2.14
CA SER A 530 -0.67 -8.59 1.85
C SER A 530 -0.58 -7.71 3.11
N GLY A 531 -0.91 -8.26 4.28
CA GLY A 531 -0.97 -7.57 5.57
C GLY A 531 0.18 -7.91 6.50
N ILE A 532 -0.10 -7.82 7.81
CA ILE A 532 0.84 -8.11 8.89
C ILE A 532 0.74 -9.54 9.44
N GLN A 533 -0.11 -10.38 8.84
CA GLN A 533 -0.21 -11.83 9.05
C GLN A 533 -0.40 -12.27 10.52
N TYR A 534 -1.37 -11.65 11.20
CA TYR A 534 -1.87 -12.13 12.49
C TYR A 534 -2.23 -13.61 12.44
N ASN A 535 -1.74 -14.35 13.43
CA ASN A 535 -1.94 -15.78 13.58
C ASN A 535 -2.39 -16.16 14.99
N MET A 536 -2.78 -15.19 15.80
CA MET A 536 -3.51 -15.37 17.05
C MET A 536 -4.68 -14.39 17.12
N LEU A 537 -5.75 -14.76 17.83
CA LEU A 537 -6.85 -13.85 18.16
C LEU A 537 -7.28 -14.07 19.60
N ARG A 538 -7.64 -12.99 20.31
CA ARG A 538 -8.31 -13.08 21.61
C ARG A 538 -9.83 -12.95 21.43
N VAL A 539 -10.61 -13.80 22.09
CA VAL A 539 -12.07 -13.80 21.99
C VAL A 539 -12.68 -13.82 23.39
N PRO A 540 -13.39 -12.76 23.80
CA PRO A 540 -14.12 -12.75 25.07
C PRO A 540 -15.16 -13.86 25.16
N ILE A 541 -15.32 -14.46 26.34
CA ILE A 541 -16.44 -15.36 26.66
C ILE A 541 -17.51 -14.51 27.34
N GLY A 542 -18.59 -14.19 26.62
CA GLY A 542 -19.58 -13.20 27.03
C GLY A 542 -19.16 -11.76 26.73
N GLY A 543 -19.82 -10.80 27.38
CA GLY A 543 -19.59 -9.37 27.17
C GLY A 543 -18.45 -8.79 28.01
N THR A 544 -17.90 -7.68 27.54
CA THR A 544 -16.81 -6.90 28.16
C THR A 544 -17.23 -5.46 28.37
N ASP A 545 -16.34 -4.62 28.90
CA ASP A 545 -16.48 -3.15 28.86
C ASP A 545 -16.58 -2.59 27.42
N PHE A 546 -15.89 -3.20 26.45
CA PHE A 546 -16.00 -2.94 25.00
C PHE A 546 -17.13 -3.73 24.33
N SER A 547 -18.29 -3.72 24.99
CA SER A 547 -19.57 -4.22 24.49
C SER A 547 -20.63 -3.12 24.62
N ILE A 548 -21.82 -3.31 24.03
CA ILE A 548 -22.93 -2.34 24.13
C ILE A 548 -23.82 -2.55 25.35
N ARG A 549 -23.64 -3.66 26.08
CA ARG A 549 -24.30 -4.02 27.34
C ARG A 549 -23.46 -5.05 28.09
N ALA A 550 -23.71 -5.24 29.37
CA ALA A 550 -23.19 -6.38 30.12
C ALA A 550 -24.03 -7.64 29.84
N TYR A 551 -23.39 -8.80 29.66
CA TYR A 551 -24.06 -10.08 29.47
C TYR A 551 -23.12 -11.27 29.68
N ALA A 552 -23.72 -12.43 29.95
CA ALA A 552 -23.10 -13.75 29.97
C ALA A 552 -24.02 -14.77 29.27
N TYR A 553 -23.57 -16.01 29.10
CA TYR A 553 -24.39 -17.08 28.51
C TYR A 553 -25.24 -17.78 29.59
N ASN A 554 -26.43 -18.27 29.27
CA ASN A 554 -27.31 -18.95 30.25
C ASN A 554 -27.72 -18.08 31.46
N GLU A 555 -28.16 -16.84 31.23
CA GLU A 555 -28.67 -15.98 32.31
C GLU A 555 -29.99 -16.47 32.91
N LEU A 556 -30.83 -17.13 32.10
CA LEU A 556 -32.14 -17.66 32.50
C LEU A 556 -32.33 -19.12 32.07
N PRO A 557 -33.04 -19.95 32.86
CA PRO A 557 -33.49 -19.67 34.22
C PRO A 557 -32.30 -19.51 35.18
N GLU A 558 -32.47 -18.70 36.23
CA GLU A 558 -31.41 -18.49 37.22
C GLU A 558 -31.10 -19.79 37.99
N ASN A 559 -29.84 -19.96 38.40
CA ASN A 559 -29.35 -21.13 39.15
C ASN A 559 -29.49 -22.47 38.39
N ASP A 560 -29.51 -22.43 37.05
CA ASP A 560 -29.46 -23.63 36.21
C ASP A 560 -28.05 -24.24 36.19
N VAL A 561 -27.79 -25.07 37.19
CA VAL A 561 -26.50 -25.77 37.36
C VAL A 561 -26.18 -26.76 36.23
N THR A 562 -27.16 -27.10 35.40
CA THR A 562 -26.98 -28.00 34.24
C THR A 562 -26.71 -27.26 32.93
N LEU A 563 -26.82 -25.92 32.93
CA LEU A 563 -26.67 -25.07 31.75
C LEU A 563 -27.58 -25.51 30.59
N SER A 564 -28.81 -25.90 30.93
CA SER A 564 -29.79 -26.47 29.99
C SER A 564 -30.25 -25.48 28.91
N ASN A 565 -30.05 -24.18 29.13
CA ASN A 565 -30.38 -23.10 28.20
C ASN A 565 -29.15 -22.34 27.69
N PHE A 566 -27.96 -22.98 27.70
CA PHE A 566 -26.74 -22.34 27.23
C PHE A 566 -26.82 -22.05 25.74
N THR A 567 -26.65 -20.78 25.39
CA THR A 567 -26.62 -20.29 24.01
C THR A 567 -25.61 -19.16 23.90
N LEU A 568 -24.92 -19.08 22.77
CA LEU A 568 -24.11 -17.91 22.43
C LEU A 568 -25.04 -16.70 22.20
N ALA A 569 -24.51 -15.50 22.47
CA ALA A 569 -25.30 -14.28 22.37
C ALA A 569 -25.44 -13.81 20.91
N TYR A 570 -26.34 -12.86 20.68
CA TYR A 570 -26.49 -12.19 19.39
C TYR A 570 -25.15 -11.62 18.90
N GLU A 571 -24.38 -11.02 19.81
CA GLU A 571 -23.10 -10.41 19.52
C GLU A 571 -22.04 -11.42 19.03
N ASP A 572 -22.09 -12.67 19.50
CA ASP A 572 -21.23 -13.74 18.98
C ASP A 572 -21.52 -14.03 17.50
N TYR A 573 -22.80 -14.25 17.16
CA TYR A 573 -23.21 -14.64 15.81
C TYR A 573 -23.09 -13.50 14.80
N GLU A 574 -23.36 -12.26 15.21
CA GLU A 574 -23.37 -11.12 14.29
C GLU A 574 -22.01 -10.46 14.11
N TYR A 575 -21.19 -10.44 15.16
CA TYR A 575 -19.96 -9.66 15.18
C TYR A 575 -18.71 -10.53 15.30
N LYS A 576 -18.61 -11.36 16.35
CA LYS A 576 -17.35 -12.07 16.66
C LYS A 576 -17.08 -13.23 15.72
N ILE A 577 -17.99 -14.19 15.60
CA ILE A 577 -17.83 -15.38 14.76
C ILE A 577 -17.57 -15.00 13.29
N PRO A 578 -18.32 -14.06 12.67
CA PRO A 578 -18.06 -13.66 11.29
C PRO A 578 -16.66 -13.04 11.10
N MET A 579 -16.21 -12.20 12.04
CA MET A 579 -14.89 -11.56 11.96
C MET A 579 -13.76 -12.58 12.12
N ILE A 580 -13.89 -13.52 13.06
CA ILE A 580 -12.94 -14.61 13.27
C ILE A 580 -12.85 -15.47 12.00
N LYS A 581 -13.99 -15.89 11.44
CA LYS A 581 -14.04 -16.68 10.21
C LYS A 581 -13.43 -15.93 9.02
N ALA A 582 -13.65 -14.62 8.91
CA ALA A 582 -13.02 -13.79 7.88
C ALA A 582 -11.49 -13.79 8.02
N CYS A 583 -10.96 -13.65 9.24
CA CYS A 583 -9.53 -13.74 9.51
C CYS A 583 -8.96 -15.14 9.22
N MET A 584 -9.61 -16.21 9.69
CA MET A 584 -9.21 -17.59 9.41
C MET A 584 -9.17 -17.89 7.90
N LYS A 585 -10.10 -17.32 7.13
CA LYS A 585 -10.14 -17.45 5.68
C LYS A 585 -9.02 -16.68 4.98
N ALA A 586 -8.63 -15.51 5.50
CA ALA A 586 -7.59 -14.68 4.93
C ALA A 586 -6.17 -15.15 5.27
N ALA A 587 -5.99 -15.82 6.42
CA ALA A 587 -4.68 -16.21 6.92
C ALA A 587 -4.04 -17.35 6.13
N SER A 588 -2.74 -17.24 5.89
CA SER A 588 -1.91 -18.30 5.32
C SER A 588 -1.42 -19.33 6.34
N ALA A 589 -1.61 -19.07 7.64
CA ALA A 589 -1.30 -19.99 8.72
C ALA A 589 -2.50 -20.15 9.68
N PRO A 590 -2.66 -21.31 10.35
CA PRO A 590 -3.71 -21.50 11.33
C PRO A 590 -3.68 -20.46 12.45
N ILE A 591 -4.83 -19.88 12.76
CA ILE A 591 -4.99 -18.89 13.84
C ILE A 591 -5.24 -19.61 15.16
N ASN A 592 -4.44 -19.32 16.19
CA ASN A 592 -4.74 -19.78 17.56
C ASN A 592 -5.72 -18.82 18.23
N ILE A 593 -6.86 -19.34 18.66
CA ILE A 593 -7.87 -18.58 19.41
C ILE A 593 -7.61 -18.74 20.91
N LEU A 594 -7.41 -17.63 21.62
CA LEU A 594 -7.33 -17.57 23.07
C LEU A 594 -8.60 -16.91 23.62
N SER A 595 -9.25 -17.51 24.61
CA SER A 595 -10.48 -16.97 25.19
C SER A 595 -10.38 -16.72 26.68
N ALA A 596 -11.10 -15.71 27.18
CA ALA A 596 -11.14 -15.36 28.60
C ALA A 596 -12.54 -14.91 29.00
N THR A 597 -12.98 -15.29 30.19
CA THR A 597 -14.27 -14.87 30.76
C THR A 597 -14.10 -13.62 31.61
N TRP A 598 -14.86 -12.56 31.33
CA TRP A 598 -14.93 -11.38 32.20
C TRP A 598 -15.86 -11.61 33.38
N SER A 599 -17.05 -12.17 33.11
CA SER A 599 -18.02 -12.48 34.17
C SER A 599 -18.89 -13.67 33.77
N PRO A 600 -19.15 -14.61 34.69
CA PRO A 600 -20.22 -15.60 34.52
C PRO A 600 -21.60 -14.94 34.70
N PRO A 601 -22.71 -15.68 34.51
CA PRO A 601 -24.04 -15.23 34.91
C PRO A 601 -24.08 -14.72 36.34
N ILE A 602 -24.84 -13.64 36.58
CA ILE A 602 -24.86 -12.96 37.87
C ILE A 602 -25.30 -13.86 39.03
N TRP A 603 -26.14 -14.86 38.76
CA TRP A 603 -26.58 -15.83 39.77
C TRP A 603 -25.46 -16.75 40.27
N MET A 604 -24.34 -16.86 39.53
CA MET A 604 -23.14 -17.58 39.98
C MET A 604 -22.27 -16.77 40.96
N LYS A 605 -22.56 -15.48 41.14
CA LYS A 605 -21.68 -14.53 41.85
C LYS A 605 -22.21 -14.18 43.24
N THR A 606 -21.33 -13.84 44.17
CA THR A 606 -21.72 -13.46 45.54
C THR A 606 -22.50 -12.15 45.63
N ASN A 607 -22.34 -11.25 44.65
CA ASN A 607 -22.97 -9.93 44.65
C ASN A 607 -24.17 -9.79 43.68
N ASN A 608 -24.50 -10.83 42.91
CA ASN A 608 -25.55 -10.80 41.88
C ASN A 608 -25.46 -9.62 40.90
N ALA A 609 -24.25 -9.17 40.54
CA ALA A 609 -24.05 -8.08 39.60
C ALA A 609 -22.86 -8.35 38.67
N TYR A 610 -22.87 -7.75 37.47
CA TYR A 610 -21.78 -7.91 36.50
C TYR A 610 -20.47 -7.25 36.93
N SER A 611 -20.54 -6.14 37.66
CA SER A 611 -19.40 -5.39 38.14
C SER A 611 -19.36 -5.30 39.67
N GLY A 612 -18.33 -4.65 40.20
CA GLY A 612 -18.08 -4.52 41.63
C GLY A 612 -17.42 -5.75 42.28
N HIS A 613 -17.11 -5.62 43.58
CA HIS A 613 -16.45 -6.67 44.34
C HIS A 613 -17.31 -7.93 44.43
N SER A 614 -16.80 -9.04 43.92
CA SER A 614 -17.55 -10.30 43.80
C SER A 614 -16.61 -11.49 43.71
N HIS A 615 -17.12 -12.67 44.06
CA HIS A 615 -16.44 -13.94 43.86
C HIS A 615 -17.41 -14.97 43.26
N LEU A 616 -16.88 -16.01 42.63
CA LEU A 616 -17.67 -17.19 42.26
C LEU A 616 -18.15 -17.91 43.53
N ARG A 617 -19.44 -18.24 43.61
CA ARG A 617 -19.94 -19.03 44.74
C ARG A 617 -19.48 -20.48 44.61
N LYS A 618 -19.13 -21.10 45.74
CA LYS A 618 -18.52 -22.44 45.76
C LYS A 618 -19.43 -23.51 45.13
N GLU A 619 -20.74 -23.41 45.36
CA GLU A 619 -21.74 -24.32 44.80
C GLU A 619 -21.82 -24.31 43.26
N TYR A 620 -21.29 -23.28 42.60
CA TYR A 620 -21.32 -23.14 41.14
C TYR A 620 -19.96 -23.40 40.47
N ARG A 621 -18.94 -23.85 41.20
CA ARG A 621 -17.61 -24.12 40.64
C ARG A 621 -17.64 -25.15 39.51
N GLN A 622 -18.31 -26.29 39.70
CA GLN A 622 -18.43 -27.28 38.62
C GLN A 622 -19.20 -26.70 37.44
N THR A 623 -20.32 -26.01 37.69
CA THR A 623 -21.10 -25.34 36.65
C THR A 623 -20.28 -24.30 35.88
N TYR A 624 -19.35 -23.60 36.51
CA TYR A 624 -18.46 -22.65 35.83
C TYR A 624 -17.39 -23.36 34.96
N ALA A 625 -16.94 -24.56 35.35
CA ALA A 625 -16.12 -25.41 34.49
C ALA A 625 -16.93 -25.90 33.27
N ASP A 626 -18.16 -26.34 33.50
CA ASP A 626 -19.09 -26.77 32.44
C ASP A 626 -19.46 -25.61 31.50
N TYR A 627 -19.50 -24.37 32.02
CA TYR A 627 -19.73 -23.15 31.24
C TYR A 627 -18.62 -22.91 30.20
N HIS A 628 -17.35 -23.09 30.60
CA HIS A 628 -16.24 -23.06 29.65
C HIS A 628 -16.31 -24.22 28.66
N TYR A 629 -16.65 -25.43 29.13
CA TYR A 629 -16.82 -26.59 28.25
C TYR A 629 -17.89 -26.34 27.18
N LYS A 630 -19.06 -25.81 27.57
CA LYS A 630 -20.14 -25.43 26.64
C LYS A 630 -19.70 -24.36 25.65
N PHE A 631 -18.96 -23.34 26.08
CA PHE A 631 -18.39 -22.36 25.15
C PHE A 631 -17.50 -23.02 24.10
N LEU A 632 -16.60 -23.94 24.52
CA LEU A 632 -15.73 -24.69 23.61
C LEU A 632 -16.54 -25.55 22.62
N GLU A 633 -17.59 -26.25 23.09
CA GLU A 633 -18.51 -27.01 22.24
C GLU A 633 -19.14 -26.13 21.16
N HIS A 634 -19.70 -24.98 21.55
CA HIS A 634 -20.40 -24.09 20.62
C HIS A 634 -19.46 -23.43 19.61
N TYR A 635 -18.28 -22.95 20.02
CA TYR A 635 -17.31 -22.39 19.08
C TYR A 635 -16.70 -23.45 18.16
N ALA A 636 -16.46 -24.67 18.66
CA ALA A 636 -16.02 -25.79 17.83
C ALA A 636 -17.09 -26.21 16.79
N ALA A 637 -18.37 -26.21 17.17
CA ALA A 637 -19.49 -26.47 16.25
C ALA A 637 -19.58 -25.43 15.11
N GLU A 638 -19.14 -24.20 15.38
CA GLU A 638 -19.00 -23.15 14.37
C GLU A 638 -17.72 -23.27 13.52
N GLY A 639 -16.88 -24.27 13.76
CA GLY A 639 -15.61 -24.48 13.06
C GLY A 639 -14.47 -23.61 13.57
N ILE A 640 -14.57 -23.09 14.80
CA ILE A 640 -13.56 -22.24 15.44
C ILE A 640 -12.92 -23.00 16.62
N PRO A 641 -11.82 -23.74 16.40
CA PRO A 641 -11.15 -24.44 17.48
C PRO A 641 -10.42 -23.44 18.39
N VAL A 642 -10.72 -23.51 19.70
CA VAL A 642 -10.06 -22.69 20.72
C VAL A 642 -8.75 -23.35 21.14
N TRP A 643 -7.64 -22.60 21.02
CA TRP A 643 -6.31 -23.08 21.41
C TRP A 643 -6.12 -23.09 22.93
N GLY A 644 -6.61 -22.06 23.62
CA GLY A 644 -6.49 -21.95 25.07
C GLY A 644 -7.58 -21.10 25.70
N ILE A 645 -7.80 -21.32 26.99
CA ILE A 645 -8.68 -20.50 27.83
C ILE A 645 -7.90 -19.96 29.03
N SER A 646 -8.12 -18.68 29.31
CA SER A 646 -7.80 -18.06 30.59
C SER A 646 -8.97 -18.28 31.56
N ILE A 647 -8.66 -18.57 32.83
CA ILE A 647 -9.66 -18.85 33.88
C ILE A 647 -10.63 -17.66 34.08
N ALA A 648 -10.08 -16.44 34.05
CA ALA A 648 -10.81 -15.19 34.20
C ALA A 648 -9.93 -14.02 33.74
N ASN A 649 -10.54 -12.98 33.17
CA ASN A 649 -9.87 -11.71 32.88
C ASN A 649 -9.72 -10.88 34.16
N GLU A 650 -8.52 -10.38 34.43
CA GLU A 650 -8.19 -9.49 35.57
C GLU A 650 -8.78 -9.94 36.93
N PRO A 651 -8.55 -11.21 37.33
CA PRO A 651 -9.17 -11.79 38.51
C PRO A 651 -8.77 -11.10 39.83
N LEU A 652 -7.62 -10.44 39.91
CA LEU A 652 -7.19 -9.75 41.14
C LEU A 652 -7.82 -8.36 41.25
N TYR A 653 -8.07 -7.69 40.13
CA TYR A 653 -8.67 -6.35 40.11
C TYR A 653 -10.04 -6.33 40.82
N ALA A 654 -10.86 -7.35 40.58
CA ALA A 654 -12.20 -7.47 41.17
C ALA A 654 -12.22 -8.00 42.62
N SER A 655 -11.11 -8.53 43.12
CA SER A 655 -10.96 -9.02 44.50
C SER A 655 -10.69 -7.91 45.51
N VAL A 656 -10.40 -6.68 45.06
CA VAL A 656 -10.08 -5.55 45.93
C VAL A 656 -11.35 -4.71 46.23
N ASN A 657 -11.87 -4.82 47.44
CA ASN A 657 -13.16 -4.24 47.86
C ASN A 657 -13.25 -2.69 47.82
N TYR A 658 -12.14 -1.98 47.58
CA TYR A 658 -12.09 -0.50 47.56
C TYR A 658 -11.97 0.11 46.17
N VAL A 659 -11.95 -0.70 45.10
CA VAL A 659 -11.87 -0.22 43.72
C VAL A 659 -13.26 -0.26 43.09
N PRO A 660 -13.94 0.89 42.89
CA PRO A 660 -15.24 0.92 42.24
C PRO A 660 -15.03 0.60 40.76
N THR A 661 -15.42 -0.61 40.35
CA THR A 661 -15.31 -1.05 38.95
C THR A 661 -16.69 -1.11 38.30
N LYS A 662 -16.77 -0.51 37.11
CA LYS A 662 -17.93 -0.59 36.21
C LYS A 662 -17.78 -1.71 35.18
N ILE A 663 -16.61 -2.34 35.10
CA ILE A 663 -16.26 -3.37 34.13
C ILE A 663 -16.88 -4.70 34.55
N ASN A 664 -17.33 -5.51 33.58
CA ASN A 664 -17.72 -6.90 33.82
C ASN A 664 -16.54 -7.64 34.45
N ASN A 665 -16.72 -8.25 35.61
CA ASN A 665 -15.58 -8.85 36.30
C ASN A 665 -16.00 -10.03 37.16
N MET A 666 -15.01 -10.74 37.71
CA MET A 666 -15.21 -11.75 38.73
C MET A 666 -13.92 -11.88 39.53
N GLY A 667 -13.97 -11.53 40.81
CA GLY A 667 -12.83 -11.61 41.70
C GLY A 667 -12.50 -13.05 42.07
N TRP A 668 -11.21 -13.34 42.16
CA TRP A 668 -10.68 -14.57 42.73
C TRP A 668 -9.62 -14.28 43.78
N THR A 669 -9.68 -15.00 44.88
CA THR A 669 -8.48 -15.24 45.67
C THR A 669 -7.66 -16.35 45.00
N LEU A 670 -6.34 -16.28 45.13
CA LEU A 670 -5.42 -17.18 44.41
C LEU A 670 -5.56 -18.64 44.87
N ASP A 671 -5.85 -18.87 46.15
CA ASP A 671 -6.15 -20.19 46.71
C ASP A 671 -7.46 -20.76 46.14
N ALA A 672 -8.53 -19.96 46.07
CA ALA A 672 -9.81 -20.40 45.52
C ALA A 672 -9.73 -20.69 44.01
N MET A 673 -8.92 -19.93 43.27
CA MET A 673 -8.70 -20.17 41.85
C MET A 673 -7.92 -21.47 41.64
N SER A 674 -6.88 -21.71 42.45
CA SER A 674 -6.11 -22.94 42.40
C SER A 674 -6.99 -24.17 42.73
N GLU A 675 -7.80 -24.08 43.77
CA GLU A 675 -8.80 -25.10 44.15
C GLU A 675 -9.78 -25.38 43.00
N TYR A 676 -10.31 -24.33 42.34
CA TYR A 676 -11.21 -24.48 41.18
C TYR A 676 -10.55 -25.19 39.99
N VAL A 677 -9.28 -24.89 39.71
CA VAL A 677 -8.55 -25.58 38.63
C VAL A 677 -8.35 -27.05 38.98
N LEU A 678 -7.93 -27.34 40.21
CA LEU A 678 -7.67 -28.70 40.67
C LEU A 678 -8.93 -29.58 40.72
N GLU A 679 -10.02 -29.04 41.27
CA GLU A 679 -11.22 -29.81 41.59
C GLU A 679 -12.26 -29.81 40.47
N ASN A 680 -12.26 -28.80 39.58
CA ASN A 680 -13.33 -28.62 38.59
C ASN A 680 -12.79 -28.47 37.17
N LEU A 681 -12.10 -27.37 36.83
CA LEU A 681 -11.74 -27.07 35.44
C LEU A 681 -10.78 -28.09 34.84
N GLY A 682 -9.73 -28.45 35.58
CA GLY A 682 -8.73 -29.44 35.19
C GLY A 682 -9.36 -30.80 34.89
N PRO A 683 -10.08 -31.42 35.86
CA PRO A 683 -10.81 -32.67 35.62
C PRO A 683 -11.82 -32.59 34.48
N THR A 684 -12.54 -31.47 34.33
CA THR A 684 -13.54 -31.27 33.26
C THR A 684 -12.88 -31.29 31.88
N LEU A 685 -11.74 -30.62 31.70
CA LEU A 685 -11.06 -30.56 30.41
C LEU A 685 -10.13 -31.73 30.13
N ARG A 686 -9.47 -32.29 31.15
CA ARG A 686 -8.50 -33.40 30.99
C ARG A 686 -9.11 -34.78 31.18
N GLY A 687 -10.33 -34.88 31.74
CA GLY A 687 -11.00 -36.14 32.02
C GLY A 687 -11.19 -37.01 30.78
N ASN A 688 -11.24 -38.33 30.95
CA ASN A 688 -11.21 -39.30 29.84
C ASN A 688 -12.29 -39.10 28.77
N ASN A 689 -13.43 -38.53 29.15
CA ASN A 689 -14.57 -38.29 28.27
C ASN A 689 -14.60 -36.87 27.64
N SER A 690 -13.57 -36.05 27.87
CA SER A 690 -13.46 -34.70 27.29
C SER A 690 -12.86 -34.74 25.88
N ASP A 691 -13.51 -34.04 24.94
CA ASP A 691 -12.97 -33.79 23.59
C ASP A 691 -11.94 -32.65 23.57
N PHE A 692 -11.87 -31.85 24.63
CA PHE A 692 -11.06 -30.63 24.74
C PHE A 692 -9.79 -30.80 25.57
N LYS A 693 -9.29 -32.03 25.74
CA LYS A 693 -8.04 -32.33 26.47
C LYS A 693 -6.82 -31.57 25.96
N HIS A 694 -6.85 -31.17 24.69
CA HIS A 694 -5.78 -30.44 24.02
C HIS A 694 -5.80 -28.92 24.29
N VAL A 695 -6.94 -28.37 24.76
CA VAL A 695 -7.11 -26.94 25.02
C VAL A 695 -6.25 -26.51 26.21
N LYS A 696 -5.48 -25.45 26.03
CA LYS A 696 -4.55 -24.93 27.05
C LYS A 696 -5.29 -24.25 28.19
N ILE A 697 -4.93 -24.57 29.43
CA ILE A 697 -5.46 -23.90 30.62
C ILE A 697 -4.42 -22.87 31.09
N ILE A 698 -4.82 -21.60 31.09
CA ILE A 698 -3.95 -20.46 31.37
C ILE A 698 -4.48 -19.71 32.60
N ALA A 699 -3.59 -19.36 33.53
CA ALA A 699 -3.90 -18.54 34.70
C ALA A 699 -3.24 -17.15 34.59
N GLY A 700 -3.42 -16.27 35.57
CA GLY A 700 -2.82 -14.94 35.56
C GLY A 700 -3.74 -13.91 34.92
N ASP A 701 -3.65 -13.75 33.60
CA ASP A 701 -4.44 -12.84 32.73
C ASP A 701 -4.79 -11.50 33.39
N ASP A 702 -3.77 -10.90 34.00
CA ASP A 702 -3.81 -9.68 34.82
C ASP A 702 -2.45 -8.97 34.69
N LEU A 703 -2.25 -7.87 35.41
CA LEU A 703 -1.05 -7.03 35.34
C LEU A 703 0.24 -7.83 35.56
N ARG A 704 1.29 -7.55 34.78
CA ARG A 704 2.58 -8.27 34.79
C ARG A 704 3.14 -8.65 36.16
N PHE A 705 3.06 -7.75 37.14
CA PHE A 705 3.65 -7.98 38.47
C PHE A 705 2.98 -9.12 39.25
N THR A 706 1.77 -9.49 38.87
CA THR A 706 0.98 -10.52 39.53
C THR A 706 1.50 -11.93 39.22
N ILE A 707 2.26 -12.13 38.13
CA ILE A 707 2.67 -13.45 37.66
C ILE A 707 3.40 -14.27 38.72
N THR A 708 4.29 -13.64 39.49
CA THR A 708 5.03 -14.32 40.57
C THR A 708 4.11 -14.64 41.76
N LEU A 709 3.12 -13.80 42.05
CA LEU A 709 2.12 -14.08 43.08
C LEU A 709 1.26 -15.28 42.68
N PHE A 710 0.79 -15.32 41.42
CA PHE A 710 0.03 -16.43 40.89
C PHE A 710 0.76 -17.75 41.07
N TRP A 711 1.97 -17.88 40.53
CA TRP A 711 2.70 -19.14 40.60
C TRP A 711 3.08 -19.54 42.04
N ASN A 712 3.62 -18.61 42.82
CA ASN A 712 4.08 -18.94 44.18
C ASN A 712 2.92 -19.36 45.09
N ILE A 713 1.76 -18.70 45.00
CA ILE A 713 0.61 -19.02 45.85
C ILE A 713 -0.11 -20.27 45.34
N PHE A 714 -0.29 -20.44 44.03
CA PHE A 714 -0.90 -21.66 43.48
C PHE A 714 -0.15 -22.91 43.95
N VAL A 715 1.17 -22.87 43.89
CA VAL A 715 2.05 -24.00 44.25
C VAL A 715 2.18 -24.18 45.75
N ALA A 716 2.18 -23.09 46.53
CA ALA A 716 2.25 -23.19 47.98
C ALA A 716 0.98 -23.81 48.60
N VAL A 717 -0.19 -23.62 47.96
CA VAL A 717 -1.47 -24.10 48.50
C VAL A 717 -1.88 -25.45 47.89
N TYR A 718 -1.78 -25.60 46.57
CA TYR A 718 -2.15 -26.82 45.84
C TYR A 718 -1.15 -27.10 44.71
N PRO A 719 0.00 -27.74 44.98
CA PRO A 719 1.04 -27.98 43.98
C PRO A 719 0.56 -28.85 42.81
N GLU A 720 -0.42 -29.75 43.04
CA GLU A 720 -1.02 -30.61 42.01
C GLU A 720 -1.75 -29.81 40.92
N THR A 721 -2.17 -28.58 41.20
CA THR A 721 -2.78 -27.68 40.20
C THR A 721 -1.86 -27.44 39.00
N LEU A 722 -0.54 -27.52 39.19
CA LEU A 722 0.43 -27.42 38.10
C LEU A 722 0.30 -28.52 37.05
N GLU A 723 -0.30 -29.67 37.36
CA GLU A 723 -0.51 -30.74 36.37
C GLU A 723 -1.53 -30.33 35.30
N TYR A 724 -2.48 -29.44 35.66
CA TYR A 724 -3.53 -28.96 34.76
C TYR A 724 -3.14 -27.68 34.01
N LEU A 725 -2.35 -26.80 34.63
CA LEU A 725 -1.96 -25.53 34.03
C LEU A 725 -0.89 -25.70 32.96
N ASP A 726 -1.12 -25.13 31.78
CA ASP A 726 -0.12 -25.11 30.70
C ASP A 726 0.75 -23.84 30.75
N GLY A 727 0.23 -22.73 31.25
CA GLY A 727 0.95 -21.46 31.29
C GLY A 727 0.23 -20.34 32.04
N ALA A 728 0.79 -19.14 31.94
CA ALA A 728 0.25 -17.91 32.48
C ALA A 728 0.04 -16.83 31.40
N ALA A 729 -0.81 -15.87 31.70
CA ALA A 729 -1.08 -14.71 30.88
C ALA A 729 -0.76 -13.42 31.65
N VAL A 730 -0.33 -12.38 30.94
CA VAL A 730 -0.02 -11.06 31.51
C VAL A 730 -0.53 -9.92 30.64
N HIS A 731 -0.90 -8.82 31.29
CA HIS A 731 -1.31 -7.55 30.67
C HIS A 731 -0.25 -6.47 30.86
N TYR A 732 -0.27 -5.47 29.97
CA TYR A 732 0.72 -4.39 29.97
C TYR A 732 0.53 -3.32 31.05
N TYR A 733 -0.69 -2.98 31.44
CA TYR A 733 -0.94 -1.73 32.19
C TYR A 733 -0.06 -1.62 33.45
N MET A 734 0.50 -0.42 33.70
CA MET A 734 1.45 -0.17 34.80
C MET A 734 2.80 -0.92 34.71
N SER A 735 3.19 -1.43 33.54
CA SER A 735 4.47 -2.16 33.37
C SER A 735 5.73 -1.33 33.65
N ASP A 736 5.68 -0.01 33.56
CA ASP A 736 6.83 0.86 33.86
C ASP A 736 7.32 0.74 35.32
N TYR A 737 6.45 0.24 36.22
CA TYR A 737 6.79 0.04 37.63
C TYR A 737 7.45 -1.31 37.92
N VAL A 738 7.42 -2.27 36.98
CA VAL A 738 7.92 -3.63 37.21
C VAL A 738 8.78 -4.12 36.05
N PRO A 739 10.07 -4.46 36.29
CA PRO A 739 10.97 -4.93 35.24
C PRO A 739 10.46 -6.20 34.55
N ALA A 740 10.56 -6.25 33.21
CA ALA A 740 10.17 -7.42 32.41
C ALA A 740 10.94 -8.70 32.76
N ALA A 741 12.13 -8.59 33.38
CA ALA A 741 12.95 -9.72 33.84
C ALA A 741 12.21 -10.70 34.78
N ILE A 742 11.14 -10.24 35.44
CA ILE A 742 10.27 -11.10 36.26
C ILE A 742 9.63 -12.24 35.45
N LEU A 743 9.40 -12.04 34.15
CA LEU A 743 8.80 -13.03 33.25
C LEU A 743 9.76 -14.20 33.01
N SER A 744 11.02 -13.90 32.68
CA SER A 744 12.08 -14.92 32.57
C SER A 744 12.34 -15.62 33.90
N GLN A 745 12.26 -14.91 35.02
CA GLN A 745 12.40 -15.53 36.33
C GLN A 745 11.28 -16.56 36.57
N ALA A 746 10.02 -16.20 36.27
CA ALA A 746 8.91 -17.13 36.39
C ALA A 746 9.10 -18.39 35.50
N MET A 747 9.63 -18.25 34.29
CA MET A 747 9.88 -19.40 33.40
C MET A 747 11.04 -20.29 33.88
N LYS A 748 12.03 -19.71 34.58
CA LYS A 748 13.08 -20.49 35.25
C LYS A 748 12.55 -21.25 36.46
N ASP A 749 11.68 -20.63 37.25
CA ASP A 749 11.10 -21.23 38.44
C ASP A 749 10.11 -22.35 38.10
N TYR A 750 9.44 -22.25 36.94
CA TYR A 750 8.44 -23.20 36.47
C TYR A 750 8.75 -23.74 35.06
N PRO A 751 9.77 -24.61 34.93
CA PRO A 751 10.17 -25.15 33.63
C PRO A 751 9.03 -25.96 32.99
N GLY A 752 8.86 -25.81 31.68
CA GLY A 752 7.80 -26.48 30.93
C GLY A 752 6.46 -25.75 30.91
N LYS A 753 6.33 -24.61 31.61
CA LYS A 753 5.20 -23.68 31.48
C LYS A 753 5.55 -22.57 30.47
N PHE A 754 4.54 -21.86 29.99
CA PHE A 754 4.74 -20.69 29.11
C PHE A 754 4.08 -19.43 29.66
N VAL A 755 4.46 -18.27 29.11
CA VAL A 755 3.75 -16.99 29.30
C VAL A 755 3.29 -16.43 27.97
N VAL A 756 2.07 -15.91 27.91
CA VAL A 756 1.54 -15.13 26.77
C VAL A 756 1.17 -13.72 27.27
N ALA A 757 1.57 -12.69 26.52
CA ALA A 757 1.03 -11.34 26.72
C ALA A 757 -0.33 -11.26 26.01
N THR A 758 -1.40 -11.10 26.77
CA THR A 758 -2.77 -11.31 26.28
C THR A 758 -3.54 -10.03 26.04
N GLU A 759 -3.04 -8.89 26.53
CA GLU A 759 -3.69 -7.61 26.37
C GLU A 759 -2.75 -6.42 26.56
N ILE A 760 -2.91 -5.44 25.67
CA ILE A 760 -2.41 -4.07 25.81
C ILE A 760 -3.36 -3.11 25.09
N SER A 761 -3.54 -1.90 25.63
CA SER A 761 -4.10 -0.79 24.87
C SER A 761 -3.45 0.53 25.27
N ALA A 762 -3.40 1.47 24.33
CA ALA A 762 -2.98 2.84 24.61
C ALA A 762 -4.19 3.72 24.94
N GLY A 763 -4.01 4.70 25.83
CA GLY A 763 -5.09 5.63 26.20
C GLY A 763 -6.07 5.08 27.24
N ALA A 764 -5.71 4.00 27.94
CA ALA A 764 -6.55 3.33 28.94
C ALA A 764 -6.32 3.79 30.38
N LEU A 765 -5.18 4.42 30.67
CA LEU A 765 -4.86 4.80 32.05
C LEU A 765 -5.62 6.07 32.45
N PRO A 766 -6.03 6.22 33.72
CA PRO A 766 -6.69 7.45 34.19
C PRO A 766 -5.85 8.73 33.99
N SER A 767 -4.53 8.60 33.84
CA SER A 767 -3.62 9.70 33.54
C SER A 767 -3.62 10.14 32.06
N ASP A 768 -4.20 9.32 31.17
CA ASP A 768 -4.24 9.61 29.75
C ASP A 768 -5.30 10.67 29.45
N THR A 769 -4.87 11.87 29.06
CA THR A 769 -5.76 12.99 28.72
C THR A 769 -6.29 12.91 27.29
N ILE A 770 -5.68 12.07 26.45
CA ILE A 770 -6.06 11.78 25.07
C ILE A 770 -6.26 10.26 24.99
N THR A 771 -7.46 9.80 24.65
CA THR A 771 -7.77 8.36 24.53
C THR A 771 -7.47 7.83 23.12
N VAL A 772 -7.80 8.59 22.07
CA VAL A 772 -7.44 8.31 20.66
C VAL A 772 -6.52 9.40 20.11
N ASP A 773 -5.37 9.02 19.56
CA ASP A 773 -4.33 9.92 19.06
C ASP A 773 -3.91 9.49 17.65
N ILE A 774 -4.56 10.08 16.64
CA ILE A 774 -4.39 9.69 15.24
C ILE A 774 -2.99 10.08 14.74
N GLY A 775 -2.21 9.10 14.29
CA GLY A 775 -0.85 9.28 13.79
C GLY A 775 0.24 9.26 14.88
N SER A 776 -0.09 8.83 16.10
CA SER A 776 0.82 8.88 17.25
C SER A 776 2.02 7.94 17.13
N TRP A 777 3.22 8.51 16.98
CA TRP A 777 4.47 7.73 16.99
C TRP A 777 4.83 7.22 18.40
N SER A 778 4.55 7.99 19.45
CA SER A 778 4.82 7.58 20.83
C SER A 778 4.04 6.32 21.23
N ARG A 779 2.79 6.17 20.76
CA ARG A 779 2.02 4.93 20.93
C ARG A 779 2.62 3.76 20.17
N ALA A 780 3.17 4.01 18.99
CA ALA A 780 3.93 2.99 18.26
C ALA A 780 5.18 2.54 19.05
N GLN A 781 5.93 3.49 19.61
CA GLN A 781 7.11 3.20 20.44
C GLN A 781 6.74 2.38 21.67
N LEU A 782 5.62 2.70 22.33
CA LEU A 782 5.09 1.92 23.45
C LEU A 782 4.86 0.45 23.05
N TYR A 783 4.24 0.20 21.90
CA TYR A 783 4.01 -1.15 21.39
C TYR A 783 5.33 -1.87 21.03
N VAL A 784 6.27 -1.18 20.37
CA VAL A 784 7.60 -1.74 20.06
C VAL A 784 8.33 -2.15 21.34
N ASN A 785 8.37 -1.26 22.32
CA ASN A 785 9.04 -1.48 23.59
C ASN A 785 8.43 -2.65 24.35
N ASP A 786 7.11 -2.74 24.40
CA ASP A 786 6.45 -3.84 25.08
C ASP A 786 6.69 -5.18 24.36
N ILE A 787 6.56 -5.24 23.03
CA ILE A 787 6.86 -6.46 22.28
C ILE A 787 8.31 -6.90 22.50
N MET A 788 9.28 -5.98 22.41
CA MET A 788 10.70 -6.29 22.66
C MET A 788 10.95 -6.76 24.10
N GLN A 789 10.30 -6.16 25.10
CA GLN A 789 10.40 -6.59 26.49
C GLN A 789 9.83 -8.00 26.68
N ASN A 790 8.65 -8.29 26.15
CA ASN A 790 8.02 -9.61 26.30
C ASN A 790 8.86 -10.70 25.62
N PHE A 791 9.19 -10.57 24.34
CA PHE A 791 10.01 -11.56 23.64
C PHE A 791 11.47 -11.59 24.13
N GLY A 792 11.97 -10.47 24.67
CA GLY A 792 13.25 -10.41 25.38
C GLY A 792 13.26 -11.23 26.69
N ASN A 793 12.09 -11.55 27.24
CA ASN A 793 11.94 -12.23 28.54
C ASN A 793 10.98 -13.44 28.49
N ASP A 794 11.24 -14.36 27.54
CA ASP A 794 10.63 -15.70 27.44
C ASP A 794 9.12 -15.78 27.17
N VAL A 795 8.45 -14.67 26.84
CA VAL A 795 7.04 -14.69 26.42
C VAL A 795 6.91 -15.26 25.01
N ILE A 796 5.90 -16.11 24.80
CA ILE A 796 5.70 -16.87 23.56
C ILE A 796 4.72 -16.22 22.59
N GLY A 797 3.85 -15.33 23.04
CA GLY A 797 2.87 -14.68 22.17
C GLY A 797 2.43 -13.32 22.69
N TRP A 798 1.90 -12.49 21.80
CA TRP A 798 1.56 -11.11 22.11
C TRP A 798 0.26 -10.70 21.40
N LEU A 799 -0.71 -10.22 22.18
CA LEU A 799 -2.04 -9.85 21.71
C LEU A 799 -2.34 -8.39 22.07
N ASP A 800 -2.62 -7.58 21.05
CA ASP A 800 -3.24 -6.27 21.20
C ASP A 800 -4.68 -6.38 21.73
N TRP A 801 -5.24 -5.25 22.17
CA TRP A 801 -6.63 -5.18 22.57
C TRP A 801 -7.61 -5.13 21.41
N ASN A 802 -8.44 -4.11 21.29
CA ASN A 802 -9.44 -4.04 20.23
C ASN A 802 -8.74 -3.97 18.86
N MET A 803 -8.95 -4.97 17.99
CA MET A 803 -8.40 -4.97 16.63
C MET A 803 -8.83 -3.75 15.80
N CYS A 804 -10.02 -3.22 16.05
CA CYS A 804 -10.41 -1.92 15.52
C CYS A 804 -11.41 -1.23 16.45
N LEU A 805 -11.39 0.10 16.45
CA LEU A 805 -12.39 0.95 17.10
C LEU A 805 -12.81 2.05 16.13
N ASN A 806 -13.85 2.83 16.43
CA ASN A 806 -14.10 4.05 15.68
C ASN A 806 -13.10 5.16 16.05
N THR A 807 -13.15 6.30 15.37
CA THR A 807 -12.29 7.48 15.65
C THR A 807 -12.47 8.09 17.05
N GLU A 808 -13.45 7.63 17.84
CA GLU A 808 -13.65 8.00 19.24
C GLU A 808 -13.22 6.90 20.23
N GLY A 809 -12.68 5.77 19.75
CA GLY A 809 -12.23 4.67 20.60
C GLY A 809 -13.38 3.87 21.22
N LYS A 810 -14.50 3.75 20.50
CA LYS A 810 -15.80 3.24 20.96
C LYS A 810 -16.33 2.11 20.05
N PRO A 811 -17.45 1.42 20.38
CA PRO A 811 -18.34 1.58 21.54
C PRO A 811 -17.87 0.92 22.84
N SER A 812 -18.36 1.45 23.96
CA SER A 812 -18.26 0.86 25.30
C SER A 812 -19.48 1.24 26.12
N TYR A 813 -20.15 0.26 26.74
CA TYR A 813 -21.36 0.50 27.53
C TYR A 813 -21.07 1.25 28.84
N ILE A 814 -19.82 1.19 29.33
CA ILE A 814 -19.37 1.94 30.51
C ILE A 814 -18.89 3.35 30.16
N GLY A 815 -18.91 3.71 28.88
CA GLY A 815 -18.40 4.98 28.36
C GLY A 815 -16.88 5.07 28.29
N ALA A 816 -16.17 3.92 28.34
CA ALA A 816 -14.71 3.90 28.18
C ALA A 816 -14.32 4.23 26.73
N SER A 817 -13.09 4.71 26.56
CA SER A 817 -12.47 4.96 25.25
C SER A 817 -10.98 4.69 25.35
N VAL A 818 -10.44 3.97 24.37
CA VAL A 818 -9.00 3.67 24.20
C VAL A 818 -8.64 3.75 22.72
N ASP A 819 -7.36 3.76 22.40
CA ASP A 819 -6.90 3.70 21.00
C ASP A 819 -6.94 2.27 20.46
N SER A 820 -6.80 2.15 19.15
CA SER A 820 -6.63 0.87 18.44
C SER A 820 -5.68 1.05 17.26
N PRO A 821 -4.91 0.02 16.85
CA PRO A 821 -4.06 0.13 15.68
C PRO A 821 -4.81 0.39 14.36
N ILE A 822 -6.11 0.09 14.29
CA ILE A 822 -6.99 0.52 13.21
C ILE A 822 -8.19 1.31 13.75
N LEU A 823 -8.41 2.49 13.18
CA LEU A 823 -9.57 3.33 13.48
C LEU A 823 -10.52 3.37 12.28
N VAL A 824 -11.77 2.97 12.48
CA VAL A 824 -12.83 2.99 11.45
C VAL A 824 -13.53 4.34 11.45
N ASN A 825 -13.55 4.99 10.29
CA ASN A 825 -14.40 6.14 10.01
C ASN A 825 -15.50 5.70 9.03
N ALA A 826 -16.57 5.13 9.61
CA ALA A 826 -17.67 4.58 8.83
C ALA A 826 -18.46 5.65 8.04
N GLU A 827 -18.52 6.89 8.53
CA GLU A 827 -19.25 7.98 7.87
C GLU A 827 -18.63 8.35 6.52
N ASP A 828 -17.30 8.33 6.43
CA ASP A 828 -16.56 8.61 5.21
C ASP A 828 -16.19 7.35 4.42
N GLY A 829 -16.61 6.16 4.88
CA GLY A 829 -16.29 4.89 4.22
C GLY A 829 -14.78 4.62 4.17
N GLU A 830 -14.06 4.88 5.26
CA GLU A 830 -12.61 4.68 5.32
C GLU A 830 -12.14 4.15 6.68
N PHE A 831 -10.87 3.73 6.76
CA PHE A 831 -10.23 3.42 8.03
C PHE A 831 -8.76 3.84 8.01
N TYR A 832 -8.23 4.16 9.18
CA TYR A 832 -6.85 4.61 9.37
C TYR A 832 -6.02 3.51 10.01
N LYS A 833 -4.90 3.16 9.37
CA LYS A 833 -3.85 2.32 9.97
C LYS A 833 -2.92 3.21 10.77
N GLN A 834 -3.00 3.13 12.10
CA GLN A 834 -2.18 3.90 13.01
C GLN A 834 -0.72 3.45 12.95
N PRO A 835 0.25 4.26 13.41
CA PRO A 835 1.64 3.83 13.58
C PRO A 835 1.80 2.53 14.40
N MET A 836 0.93 2.28 15.38
CA MET A 836 0.88 1.02 16.14
C MET A 836 0.70 -0.21 15.25
N PHE A 837 -0.11 -0.12 14.19
CA PHE A 837 -0.33 -1.23 13.25
C PHE A 837 0.99 -1.65 12.58
N TYR A 838 1.78 -0.67 12.15
CA TYR A 838 3.08 -0.92 11.54
C TYR A 838 4.11 -1.39 12.57
N ALA A 839 4.09 -0.86 13.80
CA ALA A 839 4.94 -1.32 14.90
C ALA A 839 4.75 -2.82 15.16
N ILE A 840 3.50 -3.29 15.24
CA ILE A 840 3.20 -4.73 15.37
C ILE A 840 3.64 -5.49 14.12
N GLY A 841 3.47 -4.89 12.92
CA GLY A 841 3.89 -5.45 11.64
C GLY A 841 5.38 -5.79 11.54
N HIS A 842 6.24 -5.02 12.20
CA HIS A 842 7.69 -5.29 12.26
C HIS A 842 8.06 -6.60 12.96
N PHE A 843 7.12 -7.20 13.71
CA PHE A 843 7.27 -8.50 14.36
C PHE A 843 6.36 -9.54 13.72
N SER A 844 5.05 -9.29 13.73
CA SER A 844 4.02 -10.24 13.28
C SER A 844 4.23 -10.76 11.86
N LYS A 845 4.63 -9.89 10.92
CA LYS A 845 4.87 -10.27 9.52
C LYS A 845 6.12 -11.13 9.32
N PHE A 846 7.17 -10.87 10.10
CA PHE A 846 8.50 -11.41 9.86
C PHE A 846 8.88 -12.56 10.80
N VAL A 847 8.16 -12.71 11.91
CA VAL A 847 8.41 -13.73 12.93
C VAL A 847 7.22 -14.69 12.95
N PRO A 848 7.14 -15.64 11.99
CA PRO A 848 6.06 -16.61 11.94
C PRO A 848 6.09 -17.54 13.15
N ARG A 849 4.95 -18.19 13.42
CA ARG A 849 4.84 -19.21 14.46
C ARG A 849 5.92 -20.28 14.29
N GLY A 850 6.49 -20.73 15.39
CA GLY A 850 7.57 -21.71 15.41
C GLY A 850 8.95 -21.09 15.38
N SER A 851 9.07 -19.78 15.11
CA SER A 851 10.34 -19.07 15.23
C SER A 851 10.91 -19.21 16.64
N ARG A 852 12.23 -19.32 16.77
CA ARG A 852 12.94 -19.40 18.04
C ARG A 852 13.65 -18.08 18.29
N ARG A 853 13.47 -17.46 19.46
CA ARG A 853 14.31 -16.31 19.83
C ARG A 853 15.75 -16.78 19.94
N ILE A 854 16.70 -16.03 19.40
CA ILE A 854 18.14 -16.32 19.49
C ILE A 854 18.86 -15.26 20.32
N LYS A 855 20.07 -15.57 20.75
CA LYS A 855 20.90 -14.63 21.51
C LYS A 855 21.44 -13.53 20.59
N VAL A 856 21.48 -12.30 21.11
CA VAL A 856 22.21 -11.18 20.51
C VAL A 856 23.22 -10.69 21.54
N ASP A 857 24.50 -10.83 21.23
CA ASP A 857 25.58 -10.24 22.01
C ASP A 857 25.80 -8.80 21.52
N VAL A 858 25.86 -7.85 22.45
CA VAL A 858 26.00 -6.42 22.14
C VAL A 858 27.23 -5.84 22.80
N ASP A 859 27.94 -4.96 22.09
CA ASP A 859 29.05 -4.23 22.68
C ASP A 859 28.60 -3.35 23.86
N CYS A 860 29.42 -3.31 24.91
CA CYS A 860 29.16 -2.53 26.11
C CYS A 860 28.91 -1.04 25.78
N GLY A 861 27.71 -0.55 26.09
CA GLY A 861 27.35 0.87 25.94
C GLY A 861 26.38 1.20 24.80
N THR A 862 25.95 0.20 24.01
CA THR A 862 24.91 0.44 23.00
C THR A 862 23.58 0.85 23.64
N LYS A 863 22.90 1.82 23.02
CA LYS A 863 21.54 2.26 23.38
C LYS A 863 20.47 1.71 22.44
N ILE A 864 20.88 0.89 21.47
CA ILE A 864 20.01 0.34 20.45
C ILE A 864 19.32 -0.90 21.00
N GLN A 865 17.99 -0.84 21.08
CA GLN A 865 17.19 -1.98 21.48
C GLN A 865 17.07 -2.96 20.32
N ASN A 866 17.10 -4.25 20.63
CA ASN A 866 17.07 -5.29 19.62
C ASN A 866 16.47 -6.60 20.15
N VAL A 867 15.97 -7.41 19.22
CA VAL A 867 15.62 -8.82 19.44
C VAL A 867 15.80 -9.57 18.12
N ALA A 868 16.26 -10.82 18.18
CA ALA A 868 16.49 -11.64 17.00
C ALA A 868 15.82 -13.01 17.11
N PHE A 869 15.45 -13.57 15.97
CA PHE A 869 14.74 -14.84 15.85
C PHE A 869 15.31 -15.68 14.71
N LEU A 870 15.36 -17.00 14.88
CA LEU A 870 15.54 -17.97 13.81
C LEU A 870 14.16 -18.51 13.42
N THR A 871 13.76 -18.28 12.18
CA THR A 871 12.47 -18.74 11.65
C THR A 871 12.51 -20.22 11.28
N PRO A 872 11.35 -20.91 11.18
CA PRO A 872 11.27 -22.28 10.67
C PRO A 872 11.83 -22.45 9.24
N HIS A 873 11.97 -21.35 8.49
CA HIS A 873 12.54 -21.31 7.15
C HIS A 873 14.05 -21.04 7.13
N ASN A 874 14.74 -21.26 8.26
CA ASN A 874 16.18 -21.05 8.43
C ASN A 874 16.64 -19.62 8.05
N THR A 875 15.79 -18.63 8.30
CA THR A 875 16.09 -17.20 8.13
C THR A 875 16.21 -16.56 9.51
N VAL A 876 17.28 -15.80 9.75
CA VAL A 876 17.46 -14.96 10.93
C VAL A 876 16.78 -13.62 10.70
N VAL A 877 15.90 -13.23 11.62
CA VAL A 877 15.19 -11.96 11.62
C VAL A 877 15.63 -11.15 12.82
N VAL A 878 16.11 -9.92 12.60
CA VAL A 878 16.53 -9.00 13.65
C VAL A 878 15.64 -7.77 13.61
N VAL A 879 15.01 -7.43 14.73
CA VAL A 879 14.26 -6.18 14.89
C VAL A 879 15.07 -5.24 15.76
N ILE A 880 15.28 -4.02 15.27
CA ILE A 880 16.15 -2.99 15.85
C ILE A 880 15.31 -1.74 16.08
N HIS A 881 15.32 -1.19 17.29
CA HIS A 881 14.60 0.03 17.66
C HIS A 881 15.58 1.09 18.16
N ASN A 882 15.47 2.30 17.59
CA ASN A 882 16.30 3.45 17.91
C ASN A 882 15.42 4.63 18.32
N GLU A 883 15.38 4.93 19.62
CA GLU A 883 14.72 6.13 20.16
C GLU A 883 15.66 7.35 20.21
N GLY A 884 16.95 7.14 19.92
CA GLY A 884 17.99 8.15 19.97
C GLY A 884 18.19 8.88 18.65
N PRO A 885 19.32 9.60 18.51
CA PRO A 885 19.77 10.12 17.21
C PRO A 885 20.09 8.97 16.25
N GLU A 886 20.32 9.30 14.98
CA GLU A 886 20.77 8.33 13.98
C GLU A 886 22.09 7.67 14.41
N GLU A 887 22.17 6.34 14.29
CA GLU A 887 23.31 5.54 14.76
C GLU A 887 23.69 4.49 13.70
N ASN A 888 24.99 4.20 13.60
CA ASN A 888 25.47 3.07 12.79
C ASN A 888 25.47 1.80 13.63
N VAL A 889 24.88 0.74 13.10
CA VAL A 889 24.78 -0.59 13.73
C VAL A 889 25.37 -1.62 12.78
N ARG A 890 26.27 -2.45 13.29
CA ARG A 890 26.82 -3.59 12.56
C ARG A 890 26.16 -4.87 13.04
N LEU A 891 25.52 -5.60 12.15
CA LEU A 891 25.07 -6.97 12.39
C LEU A 891 26.15 -7.96 12.00
N ARG A 892 26.32 -9.01 12.81
CA ARG A 892 27.22 -10.12 12.52
C ARG A 892 26.51 -11.45 12.72
N LEU A 893 26.63 -12.33 11.74
CA LEU A 893 26.12 -13.71 11.79
C LEU A 893 27.24 -14.63 11.32
N GLY A 894 27.97 -15.22 12.27
CA GLY A 894 29.19 -15.97 11.96
C GLY A 894 30.24 -15.11 11.26
N ASN A 895 30.60 -15.45 10.01
CA ASN A 895 31.56 -14.70 9.21
C ASN A 895 30.91 -13.61 8.33
N GLU A 896 29.57 -13.50 8.34
CA GLU A 896 28.85 -12.48 7.57
C GLU A 896 28.67 -11.22 8.43
N GLU A 897 28.95 -10.04 7.85
CA GLU A 897 28.73 -8.75 8.49
C GLU A 897 27.85 -7.86 7.60
N ALA A 898 26.99 -7.05 8.22
CA ALA A 898 26.22 -6.02 7.53
C ALA A 898 26.18 -4.73 8.35
N ASP A 899 26.50 -3.61 7.70
CA ASP A 899 26.46 -2.28 8.33
C ASP A 899 25.16 -1.57 7.95
N LEU A 900 24.45 -1.08 8.96
CA LEU A 900 23.15 -0.45 8.86
C LEU A 900 23.21 0.95 9.47
N LEU A 901 22.67 1.93 8.76
CA LEU A 901 22.36 3.23 9.34
C LEU A 901 20.94 3.17 9.88
N ILE A 902 20.79 3.26 11.20
CA ILE A 902 19.49 3.21 11.86
C ILE A 902 19.06 4.63 12.19
N ASN A 903 18.03 5.11 11.49
CA ASN A 903 17.54 6.49 11.63
C ASN A 903 17.08 6.78 13.06
N ALA A 904 17.09 8.07 13.42
CA ALA A 904 16.53 8.53 14.69
C ALA A 904 15.02 8.23 14.79
N ASN A 905 14.56 7.84 15.97
CA ASN A 905 13.15 7.54 16.25
C ASN A 905 12.54 6.58 15.21
N SER A 906 13.14 5.40 15.10
CA SER A 906 12.78 4.42 14.08
C SER A 906 12.82 2.98 14.57
N ILE A 907 12.08 2.11 13.89
CA ILE A 907 12.15 0.65 14.00
C ILE A 907 12.54 0.08 12.64
N THR A 908 13.46 -0.89 12.66
CA THR A 908 13.99 -1.56 11.46
C THR A 908 13.97 -3.07 11.65
N THR A 909 13.42 -3.82 10.69
CA THR A 909 13.48 -5.29 10.68
C THR A 909 14.38 -5.76 9.56
N VAL A 910 15.27 -6.71 9.82
CA VAL A 910 16.28 -7.20 8.89
C VAL A 910 16.18 -8.72 8.79
N GLU A 911 16.21 -9.24 7.56
CA GLU A 911 16.24 -10.68 7.28
C GLU A 911 17.60 -11.08 6.71
N MET A 912 18.19 -12.14 7.28
CA MET A 912 19.47 -12.73 6.89
C MET A 912 19.33 -14.24 6.76
N LEU A 913 19.82 -14.85 5.68
CA LEU A 913 19.80 -16.31 5.54
C LEU A 913 20.83 -16.95 6.48
N ASN A 914 20.42 -17.93 7.27
CA ASN A 914 21.36 -18.70 8.08
C ASN A 914 22.02 -19.79 7.21
N ARG A 915 23.33 -19.66 6.95
CA ARG A 915 24.09 -20.59 6.10
C ARG A 915 24.93 -21.61 6.87
N TYR A 916 24.84 -21.64 8.20
CA TYR A 916 25.44 -22.69 9.01
C TYR A 916 24.56 -23.95 8.99
N ASP A 917 25.17 -25.11 8.70
CA ASP A 917 24.58 -26.46 8.62
C ASP A 917 23.56 -26.76 7.51
N VAL A 918 23.95 -26.55 6.25
CA VAL A 918 23.34 -27.30 5.14
C VAL A 918 24.42 -28.03 4.35
N GLU A 919 24.73 -29.27 4.75
CA GLU A 919 25.20 -30.27 3.77
C GLU A 919 24.03 -30.50 2.79
N ILE A 920 24.11 -29.85 1.63
CA ILE A 920 23.19 -30.12 0.54
C ILE A 920 23.57 -31.50 -0.02
N ASN A 921 22.82 -32.52 0.35
CA ASN A 921 22.94 -33.83 -0.28
C ASN A 921 22.26 -33.74 -1.67
N MET A 922 23.05 -33.74 -2.74
CA MET A 922 22.58 -33.49 -4.12
C MET A 922 21.87 -34.68 -4.78
N GLU A 923 21.28 -35.62 -4.02
CA GLU A 923 20.64 -36.80 -4.60
C GLU A 923 19.12 -36.67 -4.86
N ASP A 924 18.44 -35.62 -4.40
CA ASP A 924 17.00 -35.41 -4.65
C ASP A 924 16.71 -34.11 -5.43
N TRP A 925 17.10 -34.07 -6.71
CA TRP A 925 16.55 -33.15 -7.74
C TRP A 925 16.04 -33.92 -8.95
#